data_AF-A0A437UI29-F1
#
_entry.id   AF-A0A437UI29-F1
#
_cell.length_a   1.000
_cell.length_b   1.000
_cell.length_c   1.000
_cell.angle_alpha   90.00
_cell.angle_beta   90.00
_cell.angle_gamma   90.00
#
_symmetry.space_group_name_H-M   'P 1'
#
loop_
_entity.id
_entity.type
_entity.pdbx_description
1 polymer ?
#
loop_
_entity_poly.entity_id
_entity_poly.type
_entity_poly.pdbx_seq_one_letter_code
_entity_poly.pdbx_strand_id
1 'polypeptide(L)'
;MLKVEGQLAFLEQRQTIQAALISGFMCEHSTFPIASTSTGEATPTEQELMKQLVQKQKHERPPEDYQATNQYAEKVVDFEWRKVTGLEKLFSTGPLLQDRNHDFLPDKLAVKMIVPEKCSASMMAAASNIAFRFGMETTAITDWLLSQSYESGLAILFREAEECQIFKQGEQIIIEGTGTELEEFSAILCEQFPKLSAFETWSSYLQKLVESFSMKNLDGQLAYAASLPTEEKLVYASPEITQRQEEIEQAFPDLTFVNHRSMIEAYEKTFDLTWEVDEFLEKLASVYHKIHEGDRVEITGVLSEDRQVRETLQQRIHKELTARQADGKIELVCAHKQGYSWINDIIIPKLKSQKIENVTIAFKPFLPEGVTEWTEESGATPTYNNVDGRDPEKWNDLPIRYLQELYPIQDDLMKAFNLSADQIAFITYSGSEELTYELIVKTETEEKRWTYQASYSERPYLTAYPGMGKVHPPTGRLRVKINDATVLEEHVETDVEKIWTLYQEEVLPSCRSWIEERTNGKPTKAQQPFFAQLQLEITASEPDERLASRNDLLSSLDALHEDLYFAGADYFKNYGLDVHGEMFEEPGLILPIVQKKAGKPQFKVTLLEQVKKEPQIVVKGKQAVYPPERRKINCYLQSIHYGSQRLAATIQIEGVQTEVVEAYASLFGKGLVGQDYDFHLYKQLIFQAEGQRFMVDVPQKAPEAVQDLTIDQIDLYPEQVIGYEEYLSIIQQLKRVPQISVYKIATSYLGREIYAIELLPKAADSGYLSRTKRLTNYPSEIINARHHANEVSGTNGAFLLLKELLTDPKYQDVAEHLNLVIVPLENVDGAAIHYELQKKTPEWKLHVARFNGVGKEFYYEYFNLETQHTEALGMTRLYERFVPDVMVDNHGVPTHEWEQPFSGYTSPSYKGFWLPRSLLYGYFWVPTNEEYRSNIVLNKKIEDVIAEAIGSVPEMKKWNEEWAQQFETYAHKWLPKLFPAEYYKEMINYWIGFAADTTHRYPSIRFPWLTSVAYTSEVADETAQGEYLRLCAEAHVVHDLATIDLLLEATSLYQTSAVFTSEEINISYTRLRPIIASS
;
A
#
# COMPACT_ATOMS: atom_id res chain seq x y z
N MET A 1 -7.37 -27.62 35.47
CA MET A 1 -6.85 -26.93 36.67
C MET A 1 -6.08 -27.94 37.51
N LEU A 2 -4.82 -27.65 37.85
CA LEU A 2 -3.92 -28.46 38.65
C LEU A 2 -4.16 -28.18 40.14
N LYS A 3 -4.32 -29.24 40.94
CA LYS A 3 -4.36 -29.11 42.39
C LYS A 3 -2.93 -29.00 42.92
N VAL A 4 -2.62 -27.92 43.62
CA VAL A 4 -1.30 -27.69 44.22
C VAL A 4 -1.35 -27.75 45.74
N GLU A 5 -0.29 -28.28 46.34
CA GLU A 5 -0.13 -28.41 47.78
C GLU A 5 1.01 -27.49 48.27
N GLY A 6 0.90 -26.98 49.50
CA GLY A 6 1.93 -26.16 50.13
C GLY A 6 2.89 -27.01 50.97
N GLN A 7 4.01 -26.41 51.38
CA GLN A 7 5.02 -27.07 52.24
C GLN A 7 5.61 -28.37 51.65
N LEU A 8 5.60 -28.49 50.32
CA LEU A 8 6.21 -29.59 49.57
C LEU A 8 7.73 -29.60 49.71
N ALA A 9 8.37 -30.76 49.57
CA ALA A 9 9.82 -30.82 49.46
C ALA A 9 10.31 -30.19 48.14
N PHE A 10 11.54 -29.68 48.09
CA PHE A 10 12.06 -29.02 46.88
C PHE A 10 11.91 -29.86 45.60
N LEU A 11 12.12 -31.19 45.68
CA LEU A 11 11.97 -32.08 44.53
C LEU A 11 10.52 -32.09 43.99
N GLU A 12 9.53 -32.13 44.88
CA GLU A 12 8.11 -32.10 44.55
C GLU A 12 7.67 -30.72 44.01
N GLN A 13 8.21 -29.64 44.59
CA GLN A 13 8.00 -28.28 44.09
C GLN A 13 8.54 -28.15 42.65
N ARG A 14 9.77 -28.62 42.42
CA ARG A 14 10.44 -28.59 41.12
C ARG A 14 9.67 -29.40 40.07
N GLN A 15 9.20 -30.60 40.44
CA GLN A 15 8.36 -31.42 39.56
C GLN A 15 7.04 -30.75 39.22
N THR A 16 6.37 -30.13 40.20
CA THR A 16 5.10 -29.43 39.99
C THR A 16 5.23 -28.25 39.03
N ILE A 17 6.22 -27.39 39.26
CA ILE A 17 6.47 -26.21 38.40
C ILE A 17 6.89 -26.65 36.99
N GLN A 18 7.73 -27.68 36.87
CA GLN A 18 8.13 -28.20 35.56
C GLN A 18 6.96 -28.84 34.81
N ALA A 19 6.07 -29.55 35.50
CA ALA A 19 4.87 -30.11 34.92
C ALA A 19 3.92 -29.02 34.39
N ALA A 20 3.76 -27.92 35.14
CA ALA A 20 3.01 -26.76 34.68
C ALA A 20 3.63 -26.14 33.42
N LEU A 21 4.96 -25.93 33.40
CA LEU A 21 5.69 -25.43 32.23
C LEU A 21 5.47 -26.32 30.99
N ILE A 22 5.64 -27.63 31.13
CA ILE A 22 5.46 -28.57 30.01
C ILE A 22 3.99 -28.62 29.58
N SER A 23 3.03 -28.57 30.51
CA SER A 23 1.61 -28.52 30.15
C SER A 23 1.28 -27.26 29.34
N GLY A 24 1.82 -26.11 29.73
CA GLY A 24 1.70 -24.87 28.96
C GLY A 24 2.37 -24.95 27.60
N PHE A 25 3.52 -25.62 27.50
CA PHE A 25 4.19 -25.88 26.22
C PHE A 25 3.32 -26.64 25.22
N MET A 26 2.45 -27.49 25.74
CA MET A 26 1.51 -28.27 24.97
C MET A 26 0.24 -27.51 24.58
N CYS A 27 0.00 -26.37 25.21
CA CYS A 27 -1.28 -25.68 25.23
C CYS A 27 -1.25 -24.41 24.38
N GLU A 28 -2.20 -24.28 23.47
CA GLU A 28 -2.38 -23.08 22.63
C GLU A 28 -3.30 -22.06 23.30
N HIS A 29 -4.32 -22.53 24.01
CA HIS A 29 -5.38 -21.74 24.63
C HIS A 29 -5.66 -22.22 26.06
N SER A 30 -5.74 -21.28 27.01
CA SER A 30 -6.08 -21.60 28.40
C SER A 30 -6.73 -20.43 29.12
N THR A 31 -7.65 -20.73 30.04
CA THR A 31 -8.15 -19.79 31.05
C THR A 31 -7.35 -19.91 32.34
N PHE A 32 -7.01 -18.79 32.97
CA PHE A 32 -6.31 -18.77 34.26
C PHE A 32 -7.29 -18.48 35.41
N PRO A 33 -7.02 -18.98 36.64
CA PRO A 33 -5.83 -19.73 37.06
C PRO A 33 -5.83 -21.17 36.55
N ILE A 34 -4.65 -21.67 36.16
CA ILE A 34 -4.46 -23.07 35.78
C ILE A 34 -4.16 -23.95 36.99
N ALA A 35 -3.80 -23.37 38.14
CA ALA A 35 -3.54 -24.08 39.40
C ALA A 35 -4.44 -23.54 40.53
N SER A 36 -4.90 -24.43 41.41
CA SER A 36 -5.74 -24.08 42.56
C SER A 36 -5.34 -24.86 43.81
N THR A 37 -5.55 -24.21 44.95
CA THR A 37 -5.29 -24.76 46.29
C THR A 37 -6.43 -25.60 46.84
N SER A 38 -7.61 -25.57 46.20
CA SER A 38 -8.84 -26.20 46.70
C SER A 38 -9.48 -27.21 45.75
N THR A 39 -9.30 -27.05 44.45
CA THR A 39 -9.90 -27.89 43.40
C THR A 39 -8.90 -28.20 42.30
N GLY A 40 -9.16 -29.21 41.47
CA GLY A 40 -8.29 -29.58 40.36
C GLY A 40 -7.81 -31.03 40.40
N GLU A 41 -7.16 -31.43 39.32
CA GLU A 41 -6.57 -32.75 39.14
C GLU A 41 -5.16 -32.82 39.73
N ALA A 42 -4.68 -34.02 40.05
CA ALA A 42 -3.30 -34.18 40.49
C ALA A 42 -2.32 -33.76 39.39
N THR A 43 -1.16 -33.23 39.78
CA THR A 43 -0.08 -32.91 38.85
C THR A 43 0.28 -34.13 37.99
N PRO A 44 0.33 -34.01 36.65
CA PRO A 44 0.75 -35.09 35.79
C PRO A 44 2.13 -35.62 36.16
N THR A 45 2.26 -36.95 36.16
CA THR A 45 3.54 -37.62 36.37
C THR A 45 4.48 -37.43 35.19
N GLU A 46 5.79 -37.61 35.40
CA GLU A 46 6.80 -37.55 34.34
C GLU A 46 6.47 -38.50 33.17
N GLN A 47 5.95 -39.69 33.46
CA GLN A 47 5.55 -40.66 32.44
C GLN A 47 4.33 -40.19 31.62
N GLU A 48 3.36 -39.53 32.26
CA GLU A 48 2.19 -38.97 31.57
C GLU A 48 2.58 -37.80 30.67
N LEU A 49 3.42 -36.89 31.16
CA LEU A 49 3.94 -35.77 30.38
C LEU A 49 4.78 -36.26 29.20
N MET A 50 5.66 -37.24 29.43
CA MET A 50 6.48 -37.81 28.36
C MET A 50 5.62 -38.49 27.31
N LYS A 51 4.56 -39.21 27.73
CA LYS A 51 3.59 -39.80 26.80
C LYS A 51 2.87 -38.73 25.97
N GLN A 52 2.45 -37.61 26.58
CA GLN A 52 1.82 -36.50 25.86
C GLN A 52 2.79 -35.83 24.88
N LEU A 53 4.04 -35.61 25.27
CA LEU A 53 5.08 -35.05 24.41
C LEU A 53 5.33 -35.92 23.18
N VAL A 54 5.46 -37.23 23.37
CA VAL A 54 5.61 -38.20 22.26
C VAL A 54 4.37 -38.20 21.36
N GLN A 55 3.16 -38.09 21.93
CA GLN A 55 1.92 -37.99 21.14
C GLN A 55 1.83 -36.70 20.32
N LYS A 56 2.49 -35.61 20.74
CA LYS A 56 2.54 -34.35 19.97
C LYS A 56 3.51 -34.41 18.79
N GLN A 57 4.47 -35.35 18.81
CA GLN A 57 5.41 -35.47 17.70
C GLN A 57 4.67 -35.92 16.45
N LYS A 58 4.62 -35.03 15.45
CA LYS A 58 4.15 -35.37 14.11
C LYS A 58 5.30 -36.03 13.35
N HIS A 59 5.08 -37.25 12.86
CA HIS A 59 6.06 -37.99 12.06
C HIS A 59 5.64 -38.00 10.60
N GLU A 60 5.66 -36.83 9.97
CA GLU A 60 5.52 -36.71 8.53
C GLU A 60 6.90 -36.72 7.90
N ARG A 61 7.08 -37.56 6.88
CA ARG A 61 8.34 -37.63 6.16
C ARG A 61 8.35 -36.49 5.12
N PRO A 62 9.37 -35.62 5.12
CA PRO A 62 9.48 -34.60 4.08
C PRO A 62 9.54 -35.26 2.69
N PRO A 63 8.93 -34.64 1.65
CA PRO A 63 9.16 -35.01 0.27
C PRO A 63 10.66 -35.09 -0.05
N GLU A 64 11.06 -35.96 -0.99
CA GLU A 64 12.48 -36.15 -1.32
C GLU A 64 13.17 -34.84 -1.74
N ASP A 65 12.43 -33.95 -2.41
CA ASP A 65 12.92 -32.66 -2.88
C ASP A 65 12.57 -31.50 -1.92
N TYR A 66 12.21 -31.74 -0.67
CA TYR A 66 11.94 -30.67 0.29
C TYR A 66 13.23 -30.11 0.91
N GLN A 67 13.32 -28.78 1.01
CA GLN A 67 14.39 -28.05 1.68
C GLN A 67 13.79 -27.07 2.68
N ALA A 68 14.14 -27.27 3.95
CA ALA A 68 13.72 -26.38 5.03
C ALA A 68 14.51 -25.06 4.95
N THR A 69 13.82 -23.97 4.63
CA THR A 69 14.44 -22.66 4.37
C THR A 69 14.89 -21.96 5.65
N ASN A 70 14.25 -22.26 6.79
CA ASN A 70 14.64 -21.76 8.11
C ASN A 70 15.97 -22.32 8.65
N GLN A 71 16.61 -23.25 7.96
CA GLN A 71 18.01 -23.62 8.24
C GLN A 71 19.02 -22.54 7.80
N TYR A 72 18.58 -21.60 6.95
CA TYR A 72 19.37 -20.51 6.39
C TYR A 72 18.95 -19.15 6.96
N ALA A 73 18.32 -19.15 8.14
CA ALA A 73 17.82 -17.95 8.77
C ALA A 73 18.95 -16.95 9.09
N GLU A 74 18.72 -15.69 8.75
CA GLU A 74 19.60 -14.58 9.09
C GLU A 74 18.97 -13.68 10.15
N LYS A 75 19.77 -12.76 10.70
CA LYS A 75 19.27 -11.80 11.69
C LYS A 75 18.25 -10.85 11.04
N VAL A 76 17.06 -10.79 11.61
CA VAL A 76 15.98 -9.87 11.26
C VAL A 76 16.16 -8.47 11.88
N VAL A 77 15.38 -7.50 11.40
CA VAL A 77 15.30 -6.16 11.98
C VAL A 77 14.88 -6.24 13.46
N ASP A 78 15.48 -5.41 14.31
CA ASP A 78 15.12 -5.31 15.72
C ASP A 78 13.98 -4.30 15.90
N PHE A 79 12.76 -4.80 16.06
CA PHE A 79 11.58 -3.98 16.32
C PHE A 79 11.59 -3.32 17.71
N GLU A 80 12.43 -3.83 18.63
CA GLU A 80 12.67 -3.21 19.93
C GLU A 80 13.94 -2.35 19.92
N TRP A 81 13.83 -1.17 19.34
CA TRP A 81 14.94 -0.21 19.26
C TRP A 81 15.27 0.46 20.62
N ARG A 82 14.45 0.28 21.66
CA ARG A 82 14.73 0.83 23.00
C ARG A 82 15.86 0.06 23.67
N LYS A 83 16.84 0.80 24.21
CA LYS A 83 18.01 0.20 24.90
C LYS A 83 17.67 -0.46 26.23
N VAL A 84 16.64 0.05 26.91
CA VAL A 84 16.24 -0.40 28.25
C VAL A 84 14.78 -0.83 28.19
N THR A 85 14.55 -2.07 28.61
CA THR A 85 13.21 -2.66 28.75
C THR A 85 12.98 -3.16 30.18
N GLY A 86 11.72 -3.25 30.54
CA GLY A 86 11.25 -3.64 31.86
C GLY A 86 10.36 -4.88 31.82
N LEU A 87 9.36 -4.89 32.71
CA LEU A 87 8.40 -5.98 32.85
C LEU A 87 7.53 -6.18 31.61
N GLU A 88 7.44 -5.20 30.70
CA GLU A 88 6.70 -5.34 29.44
C GLU A 88 7.23 -6.47 28.55
N LYS A 89 8.44 -6.98 28.81
CA LYS A 89 9.04 -8.14 28.12
C LYS A 89 8.91 -9.46 28.90
N LEU A 90 8.07 -9.55 29.93
CA LEU A 90 7.94 -10.75 30.76
C LEU A 90 7.53 -11.99 29.95
N PHE A 91 6.60 -11.84 29.00
CA PHE A 91 6.01 -12.93 28.20
C PHE A 91 6.16 -12.71 26.68
N SER A 92 7.19 -11.97 26.26
CA SER A 92 7.48 -11.71 24.84
C SER A 92 8.96 -11.86 24.55
N THR A 93 9.34 -11.93 23.28
CA THR A 93 10.74 -11.98 22.84
C THR A 93 11.57 -10.88 23.51
N GLY A 94 12.70 -11.26 24.10
CA GLY A 94 13.51 -10.39 24.93
C GLY A 94 14.52 -11.16 25.81
N PRO A 95 14.94 -10.58 26.94
CA PRO A 95 15.98 -11.19 27.78
C PRO A 95 15.61 -12.57 28.37
N LEU A 96 14.33 -12.76 28.77
CA LEU A 96 13.83 -14.00 29.40
C LEU A 96 13.46 -15.08 28.37
N LEU A 97 12.90 -14.66 27.25
CA LEU A 97 12.42 -15.49 26.14
C LEU A 97 13.20 -15.09 24.89
N GLN A 98 14.23 -15.85 24.57
CA GLN A 98 15.14 -15.52 23.46
C GLN A 98 14.69 -16.25 22.20
N ASP A 99 14.73 -15.54 21.07
CA ASP A 99 14.70 -16.11 19.73
C ASP A 99 16.16 -16.26 19.23
N ARG A 100 16.58 -17.50 18.98
CA ARG A 100 17.93 -17.85 18.52
C ARG A 100 17.97 -18.38 17.10
N ASN A 101 16.83 -18.77 16.55
CA ASN A 101 16.69 -19.28 15.19
C ASN A 101 16.14 -18.23 14.21
N HIS A 102 15.92 -17.00 14.68
CA HIS A 102 15.53 -15.82 13.91
C HIS A 102 14.19 -16.00 13.17
N ASP A 103 13.22 -16.63 13.85
CA ASP A 103 11.85 -16.82 13.36
C ASP A 103 10.78 -16.01 14.11
N PHE A 104 11.22 -15.08 14.97
CA PHE A 104 10.43 -14.26 15.89
C PHE A 104 9.73 -15.03 17.03
N LEU A 105 9.85 -16.36 17.07
CA LEU A 105 9.27 -17.19 18.11
C LEU A 105 10.34 -17.56 19.14
N PRO A 106 10.12 -17.31 20.44
CA PRO A 106 11.13 -17.66 21.43
C PRO A 106 11.40 -19.17 21.43
N ASP A 107 12.66 -19.56 21.24
CA ASP A 107 13.13 -20.94 21.25
C ASP A 107 14.07 -21.23 22.43
N LYS A 108 14.25 -20.25 23.32
CA LYS A 108 14.93 -20.46 24.60
C LYS A 108 14.31 -19.66 25.75
N LEU A 109 13.96 -20.41 26.79
CA LEU A 109 13.70 -19.88 28.12
C LEU A 109 15.01 -19.64 28.89
N ALA A 110 15.44 -18.39 29.00
CA ALA A 110 16.72 -17.97 29.59
C ALA A 110 16.61 -17.50 31.05
N VAL A 111 15.56 -17.91 31.76
CA VAL A 111 15.25 -17.50 33.13
C VAL A 111 15.14 -18.70 34.07
N LYS A 112 15.48 -18.49 35.35
CA LYS A 112 15.21 -19.44 36.44
C LYS A 112 14.16 -18.91 37.41
N MET A 113 13.37 -19.80 37.99
CA MET A 113 12.46 -19.48 39.09
C MET A 113 13.07 -19.92 40.42
N ILE A 114 12.84 -19.13 41.47
CA ILE A 114 13.29 -19.42 42.83
C ILE A 114 12.11 -19.20 43.75
N VAL A 115 11.73 -20.25 44.48
CA VAL A 115 10.68 -20.22 45.51
C VAL A 115 11.31 -20.54 46.87
N PRO A 116 10.76 -20.04 47.99
CA PRO A 116 11.21 -20.40 49.32
C PRO A 116 11.08 -21.90 49.58
N GLU A 117 12.05 -22.51 50.29
CA GLU A 117 12.02 -23.95 50.61
C GLU A 117 10.70 -24.40 51.26
N LYS A 118 10.08 -23.52 52.06
CA LYS A 118 8.77 -23.71 52.67
C LYS A 118 7.80 -22.65 52.15
N CYS A 119 7.26 -22.86 50.95
CA CYS A 119 6.27 -21.96 50.36
C CYS A 119 4.83 -22.40 50.68
N SER A 120 3.93 -21.41 50.69
CA SER A 120 2.49 -21.65 50.81
C SER A 120 1.90 -22.29 49.53
N ALA A 121 0.73 -22.92 49.65
CA ALA A 121 0.04 -23.49 48.49
C ALA A 121 -0.31 -22.42 47.44
N SER A 122 -0.69 -21.22 47.88
CA SER A 122 -0.97 -20.07 47.02
C SER A 122 0.26 -19.61 46.23
N MET A 123 1.44 -19.63 46.85
CA MET A 123 2.69 -19.31 46.15
C MET A 123 3.04 -20.38 45.11
N MET A 124 2.82 -21.66 45.42
CA MET A 124 2.98 -22.74 44.44
C MET A 124 1.98 -22.60 43.29
N ALA A 125 0.74 -22.18 43.55
CA ALA A 125 -0.25 -21.92 42.51
C ALA A 125 0.20 -20.79 41.58
N ALA A 126 0.65 -19.66 42.14
CA ALA A 126 1.15 -18.52 41.38
C ALA A 126 2.39 -18.86 40.55
N ALA A 127 3.36 -19.57 41.14
CA ALA A 127 4.52 -20.06 40.42
C ALA A 127 4.13 -21.00 39.26
N SER A 128 3.15 -21.87 39.48
CA SER A 128 2.64 -22.79 38.45
C SER A 128 1.93 -22.04 37.32
N ASN A 129 1.12 -21.01 37.61
CA ASN A 129 0.48 -20.16 36.59
C ASN A 129 1.54 -19.49 35.69
N ILE A 130 2.57 -18.87 36.29
CA ILE A 130 3.66 -18.20 35.56
C ILE A 130 4.45 -19.20 34.71
N ALA A 131 4.79 -20.37 35.27
CA ALA A 131 5.48 -21.42 34.55
C ALA A 131 4.69 -21.93 33.35
N PHE A 132 3.38 -22.16 33.53
CA PHE A 132 2.49 -22.56 32.44
C PHE A 132 2.45 -21.50 31.34
N ARG A 133 2.31 -20.21 31.70
CA ARG A 133 2.33 -19.14 30.71
C ARG A 133 3.66 -19.05 29.95
N PHE A 134 4.80 -19.23 30.60
CA PHE A 134 6.09 -19.34 29.90
C PHE A 134 6.13 -20.51 28.90
N GLY A 135 5.52 -21.64 29.24
CA GLY A 135 5.42 -22.78 28.35
C GLY A 135 4.64 -22.42 27.07
N MET A 136 3.56 -21.65 27.22
CA MET A 136 2.76 -21.16 26.09
C MET A 136 3.55 -20.21 25.19
N GLU A 137 4.61 -19.55 25.66
CA GLU A 137 5.39 -18.55 24.91
C GLU A 137 6.75 -19.02 24.41
N THR A 138 7.04 -20.32 24.45
CA THR A 138 8.31 -20.87 23.95
C THR A 138 8.11 -22.07 23.03
N THR A 139 8.97 -22.23 22.04
CA THR A 139 9.05 -23.41 21.16
C THR A 139 10.09 -24.43 21.63
N ALA A 140 10.88 -24.12 22.67
CA ALA A 140 11.71 -25.12 23.35
C ALA A 140 11.87 -24.92 24.88
N ILE A 141 12.16 -26.03 25.56
CA ILE A 141 12.51 -26.13 26.98
C ILE A 141 13.74 -27.03 27.10
N THR A 142 14.85 -26.49 27.60
CA THR A 142 16.16 -27.18 27.62
C THR A 142 16.69 -27.43 29.03
N ASP A 143 15.96 -27.04 30.06
CA ASP A 143 16.42 -27.13 31.44
C ASP A 143 15.25 -27.02 32.42
N TRP A 144 15.53 -27.32 33.68
CA TRP A 144 14.61 -27.13 34.79
C TRP A 144 14.38 -25.66 35.08
N LEU A 145 13.11 -25.27 35.21
CA LEU A 145 12.76 -23.89 35.51
C LEU A 145 13.08 -23.51 36.96
N LEU A 146 12.77 -24.38 37.92
CA LEU A 146 13.01 -24.12 39.34
C LEU A 146 14.47 -24.45 39.74
N SER A 147 15.14 -23.50 40.39
CA SER A 147 16.48 -23.65 40.99
C SER A 147 16.43 -23.53 42.52
N GLN A 148 17.34 -24.20 43.22
CA GLN A 148 17.44 -24.16 44.69
C GLN A 148 18.07 -22.85 45.19
N SER A 149 18.98 -22.26 44.42
CA SER A 149 19.64 -20.99 44.76
C SER A 149 19.90 -20.13 43.53
N TYR A 150 19.92 -18.82 43.75
CA TYR A 150 20.37 -17.85 42.75
C TYR A 150 21.90 -17.81 42.75
N GLU A 151 22.53 -18.16 41.62
CA GLU A 151 23.98 -18.01 41.45
C GLU A 151 24.31 -16.75 40.63
N SER A 152 23.74 -16.63 39.43
CA SER A 152 23.87 -15.48 38.52
C SER A 152 22.85 -15.57 37.37
N GLY A 153 22.64 -14.48 36.63
CA GLY A 153 21.76 -14.44 35.46
C GLY A 153 20.31 -14.04 35.75
N LEU A 154 19.42 -14.09 34.78
CA LEU A 154 18.04 -13.64 34.95
C LEU A 154 17.23 -14.62 35.81
N ALA A 155 16.56 -14.13 36.85
CA ALA A 155 15.72 -14.97 37.71
C ALA A 155 14.42 -14.29 38.16
N ILE A 156 13.39 -15.10 38.34
CA ILE A 156 12.12 -14.73 38.97
C ILE A 156 12.11 -15.28 40.39
N LEU A 157 12.06 -14.39 41.39
CA LEU A 157 12.07 -14.75 42.80
C LEU A 157 10.68 -14.55 43.41
N PHE A 158 10.18 -15.57 44.08
CA PHE A 158 8.95 -15.50 44.85
C PHE A 158 9.26 -15.23 46.32
N ARG A 159 8.54 -14.29 46.94
CA ARG A 159 8.68 -13.95 48.36
C ARG A 159 7.31 -13.76 49.01
N GLU A 160 7.20 -14.12 50.28
CA GLU A 160 6.02 -13.79 51.05
C GLU A 160 6.09 -12.32 51.47
N ALA A 161 5.01 -11.59 51.20
CA ALA A 161 4.81 -10.22 51.64
C ALA A 161 3.31 -9.97 51.88
N GLU A 162 2.99 -8.95 52.67
CA GLU A 162 1.61 -8.51 52.88
C GLU A 162 1.03 -7.90 51.60
N GLU A 163 1.84 -7.16 50.83
CA GLU A 163 1.42 -6.54 49.58
C GLU A 163 1.70 -7.46 48.39
N CYS A 164 0.78 -7.51 47.42
CA CYS A 164 0.94 -8.28 46.20
C CYS A 164 1.50 -7.42 45.06
N GLN A 165 2.65 -7.77 44.51
CA GLN A 165 3.31 -7.00 43.45
C GLN A 165 4.33 -7.80 42.65
N ILE A 166 4.70 -7.27 41.48
CA ILE A 166 5.85 -7.68 40.69
C ILE A 166 6.72 -6.46 40.38
N PHE A 167 8.04 -6.58 40.50
CA PHE A 167 8.96 -5.49 40.15
C PHE A 167 10.31 -6.02 39.67
N LYS A 168 10.99 -5.22 38.86
CA LYS A 168 12.33 -5.52 38.34
C LYS A 168 13.41 -4.85 39.20
N GLN A 169 14.42 -5.60 39.63
CA GLN A 169 15.57 -5.12 40.37
C GLN A 169 16.86 -5.69 39.78
N GLY A 170 17.53 -4.93 38.90
CA GLY A 170 18.68 -5.43 38.15
C GLY A 170 18.30 -6.59 37.24
N GLU A 171 18.96 -7.74 37.41
CA GLU A 171 18.67 -8.99 36.69
C GLU A 171 17.56 -9.84 37.33
N GLN A 172 16.99 -9.36 38.44
CA GLN A 172 15.96 -10.08 39.19
C GLN A 172 14.59 -9.49 38.90
N ILE A 173 13.60 -10.37 38.70
CA ILE A 173 12.18 -10.03 38.76
C ILE A 173 11.65 -10.63 40.05
N ILE A 174 11.05 -9.82 40.90
CA ILE A 174 10.58 -10.26 42.21
C ILE A 174 9.06 -10.22 42.19
N ILE A 175 8.42 -11.34 42.52
CA ILE A 175 6.98 -11.48 42.71
C ILE A 175 6.75 -11.69 44.21
N GLU A 176 6.01 -10.79 44.83
CA GLU A 176 5.71 -10.83 46.26
C GLU A 176 4.20 -10.89 46.49
N GLY A 177 3.80 -11.50 47.60
CA GLY A 177 2.41 -11.58 48.03
C GLY A 177 2.12 -12.84 48.84
N THR A 178 0.86 -13.01 49.23
CA THR A 178 0.40 -14.20 49.95
C THR A 178 -1.09 -14.46 49.74
N GLY A 179 -1.53 -15.67 50.05
CA GLY A 179 -2.94 -16.07 50.04
C GLY A 179 -3.63 -15.90 48.68
N THR A 180 -4.95 -15.68 48.72
CA THR A 180 -5.82 -15.60 47.53
C THR A 180 -5.49 -14.42 46.64
N GLU A 181 -4.99 -13.30 47.19
CA GLU A 181 -4.60 -12.14 46.38
C GLU A 181 -3.45 -12.48 45.42
N LEU A 182 -2.47 -13.27 45.87
CA LEU A 182 -1.37 -13.73 45.01
C LEU A 182 -1.86 -14.69 43.92
N GLU A 183 -2.82 -15.58 44.24
CA GLU A 183 -3.44 -16.48 43.27
C GLU A 183 -4.15 -15.68 42.17
N GLU A 184 -5.02 -14.74 42.55
CA GLU A 184 -5.74 -13.85 41.63
C GLU A 184 -4.78 -13.00 40.79
N PHE A 185 -3.79 -12.37 41.43
CA PHE A 185 -2.82 -11.53 40.73
C PHE A 185 -2.06 -12.29 39.65
N SER A 186 -1.55 -13.48 40.00
CA SER A 186 -0.83 -14.33 39.05
C SER A 186 -1.72 -14.78 37.89
N ALA A 187 -3.01 -15.04 38.15
CA ALA A 187 -3.96 -15.42 37.11
C ALA A 187 -4.23 -14.26 36.15
N ILE A 188 -4.51 -13.05 36.66
CA ILE A 188 -4.71 -11.83 35.85
C ILE A 188 -3.46 -11.56 35.00
N LEU A 189 -2.27 -11.62 35.61
CA LEU A 189 -1.02 -11.41 34.91
C LEU A 189 -0.82 -12.45 33.79
N CYS A 190 -1.08 -13.73 34.04
CA CYS A 190 -0.91 -14.78 33.05
C CYS A 190 -2.00 -14.82 31.98
N GLU A 191 -3.16 -14.22 32.19
CA GLU A 191 -4.23 -14.21 31.19
C GLU A 191 -4.15 -12.98 30.29
N GLN A 192 -3.97 -11.79 30.89
CA GLN A 192 -4.21 -10.53 30.19
C GLN A 192 -2.94 -9.72 29.89
N PHE A 193 -1.87 -9.87 30.68
CA PHE A 193 -0.63 -9.12 30.44
C PHE A 193 0.17 -9.74 29.26
N PRO A 194 0.82 -8.94 28.39
CA PRO A 194 0.96 -7.48 28.41
C PRO A 194 -0.01 -6.71 27.49
N LYS A 195 -1.18 -7.27 27.16
CA LYS A 195 -2.11 -6.66 26.20
C LYS A 195 -2.70 -5.36 26.76
N LEU A 196 -2.82 -4.36 25.90
CA LEU A 196 -3.51 -3.08 26.15
C LEU A 196 -4.62 -2.83 25.14
N SER A 197 -4.76 -3.63 24.08
CA SER A 197 -5.96 -3.71 23.25
C SER A 197 -5.90 -5.00 22.44
N ALA A 198 -6.77 -5.17 21.45
CA ALA A 198 -6.65 -6.26 20.48
C ALA A 198 -5.28 -6.29 19.77
N PHE A 199 -4.69 -5.11 19.50
CA PHE A 199 -3.42 -4.98 18.79
C PHE A 199 -2.27 -4.50 19.67
N GLU A 200 -2.55 -3.56 20.56
CA GLU A 200 -1.55 -2.84 21.34
C GLU A 200 -1.08 -3.61 22.58
N THR A 201 0.17 -3.38 22.97
CA THR A 201 0.79 -3.98 24.16
C THR A 201 1.49 -2.91 24.99
N TRP A 202 1.93 -3.26 26.20
CA TRP A 202 2.82 -2.39 26.97
C TRP A 202 4.09 -1.99 26.22
N SER A 203 4.65 -2.87 25.38
CA SER A 203 5.84 -2.53 24.58
C SER A 203 5.54 -1.41 23.58
N SER A 204 4.43 -1.50 22.85
CA SER A 204 4.07 -0.45 21.87
C SER A 204 3.67 0.86 22.55
N TYR A 205 3.01 0.82 23.71
CA TYR A 205 2.73 2.04 24.49
C TYR A 205 4.01 2.74 24.93
N LEU A 206 5.00 1.99 25.44
CA LEU A 206 6.25 2.56 25.92
C LEU A 206 7.12 3.09 24.76
N GLN A 207 7.09 2.45 23.60
CA GLN A 207 7.69 3.00 22.38
C GLN A 207 7.01 4.32 21.97
N LYS A 208 5.68 4.36 21.91
CA LYS A 208 4.93 5.61 21.65
C LYS A 208 5.26 6.69 22.66
N LEU A 209 5.38 6.34 23.95
CA LEU A 209 5.70 7.27 25.02
C LEU A 209 7.10 7.90 24.84
N VAL A 210 8.09 7.11 24.38
CA VAL A 210 9.40 7.66 23.99
C VAL A 210 9.25 8.62 22.79
N GLU A 211 8.46 8.27 21.77
CA GLU A 211 8.18 9.18 20.65
C GLU A 211 7.49 10.47 21.13
N SER A 212 6.55 10.37 22.07
CA SER A 212 5.87 11.51 22.69
C SER A 212 6.85 12.44 23.40
N PHE A 213 7.74 11.91 24.22
CA PHE A 213 8.75 12.74 24.88
C PHE A 213 9.85 13.25 23.93
N SER A 214 9.91 12.76 22.69
CA SER A 214 10.69 13.36 21.60
C SER A 214 9.87 14.31 20.70
N MET A 215 8.62 14.61 21.07
CA MET A 215 7.67 15.51 20.37
C MET A 215 7.26 15.04 18.96
N LYS A 216 7.43 13.75 18.67
CA LYS A 216 7.13 13.14 17.36
C LYS A 216 5.66 12.76 17.14
N ASN A 217 4.82 12.89 18.16
CA ASN A 217 3.38 12.66 18.05
C ASN A 217 2.59 13.71 18.84
N LEU A 218 1.27 13.75 18.60
CA LEU A 218 0.36 14.72 19.22
C LEU A 218 0.40 14.66 20.76
N ASP A 219 0.44 13.47 21.36
CA ASP A 219 0.46 13.30 22.83
C ASP A 219 1.64 14.03 23.47
N GLY A 220 2.82 13.94 22.83
CA GLY A 220 4.01 14.66 23.23
C GLY A 220 3.88 16.17 23.12
N GLN A 221 3.33 16.63 21.99
CA GLN A 221 3.15 18.06 21.72
C GLN A 221 2.18 18.70 22.71
N LEU A 222 1.10 18.00 23.10
CA LEU A 222 0.19 18.44 24.15
C LEU A 222 0.90 18.52 25.51
N ALA A 223 1.70 17.51 25.87
CA ALA A 223 2.44 17.50 27.13
C ALA A 223 3.44 18.67 27.24
N TYR A 224 4.21 18.93 26.18
CA TYR A 224 5.12 20.08 26.14
C TYR A 224 4.39 21.43 26.12
N ALA A 225 3.25 21.53 25.44
CA ALA A 225 2.46 22.76 25.46
C ALA A 225 1.91 23.06 26.87
N ALA A 226 1.47 22.01 27.58
CA ALA A 226 0.94 22.07 28.93
C ALA A 226 2.01 22.36 30.01
N SER A 227 3.26 21.92 29.81
CA SER A 227 4.34 22.13 30.79
C SER A 227 4.87 23.56 30.83
N LEU A 228 4.59 24.37 29.80
CA LEU A 228 5.01 25.77 29.72
C LEU A 228 4.05 26.71 30.46
N PRO A 229 4.52 27.87 30.98
CA PRO A 229 3.66 28.87 31.64
C PRO A 229 2.52 29.37 30.75
N THR A 230 1.36 29.70 31.31
CA THR A 230 0.18 30.21 30.57
C THR A 230 0.46 31.64 30.05
N GLU A 231 0.97 31.71 28.82
CA GLU A 231 1.13 32.92 28.00
C GLU A 231 0.48 32.66 26.64
N GLU A 232 0.41 33.66 25.76
CA GLU A 232 -0.01 33.45 24.36
C GLU A 232 0.96 32.46 23.67
N LYS A 233 0.47 31.25 23.38
CA LYS A 233 1.23 30.21 22.66
C LYS A 233 0.49 29.77 21.41
N LEU A 234 1.28 29.52 20.37
CA LEU A 234 0.84 28.90 19.14
C LEU A 234 1.52 27.54 19.01
N VAL A 235 0.71 26.49 18.87
CA VAL A 235 1.19 25.10 18.77
C VAL A 235 0.95 24.61 17.35
N TYR A 236 2.03 24.44 16.60
CA TYR A 236 2.01 23.72 15.33
C TYR A 236 2.11 22.23 15.64
N ALA A 237 0.97 21.55 15.64
CA ALA A 237 0.82 20.16 16.04
C ALA A 237 0.71 19.22 14.85
N SER A 238 0.93 17.92 15.08
CA SER A 238 0.76 16.86 14.08
C SER A 238 -0.66 16.86 13.51
N PRO A 239 -0.86 16.37 12.26
CA PRO A 239 -2.14 16.44 11.56
C PRO A 239 -3.36 15.85 12.28
N GLU A 240 -3.15 14.92 13.21
CA GLU A 240 -4.19 14.33 14.07
C GLU A 240 -4.98 15.40 14.85
N ILE A 241 -4.41 16.59 15.04
CA ILE A 241 -5.11 17.74 15.64
C ILE A 241 -6.40 18.08 14.89
N THR A 242 -6.46 17.88 13.57
CA THR A 242 -7.63 18.21 12.76
C THR A 242 -8.84 17.36 13.13
N GLN A 243 -8.64 16.10 13.53
CA GLN A 243 -9.72 15.20 13.96
C GLN A 243 -10.12 15.42 15.43
N ARG A 244 -9.24 16.01 16.25
CA ARG A 244 -9.41 16.20 17.69
C ARG A 244 -9.50 17.66 18.13
N GLN A 245 -9.73 18.57 17.19
CA GLN A 245 -9.63 20.00 17.42
C GLN A 245 -10.59 20.48 18.51
N GLU A 246 -11.86 20.09 18.43
CA GLU A 246 -12.88 20.50 19.42
C GLU A 246 -12.53 20.04 20.84
N GLU A 247 -12.13 18.78 20.99
CA GLU A 247 -11.70 18.18 22.26
C GLU A 247 -10.51 18.93 22.87
N ILE A 248 -9.50 19.23 22.05
CA ILE A 248 -8.24 19.84 22.49
C ILE A 248 -8.43 21.33 22.79
N GLU A 249 -9.18 22.07 21.97
CA GLU A 249 -9.46 23.49 22.23
C GLU A 249 -10.28 23.69 23.52
N GLN A 250 -11.20 22.76 23.84
CA GLN A 250 -11.91 22.77 25.13
C GLN A 250 -10.97 22.54 26.32
N ALA A 251 -9.98 21.67 26.17
CA ALA A 251 -8.99 21.39 27.21
C ALA A 251 -7.94 22.51 27.37
N PHE A 252 -7.72 23.30 26.32
CA PHE A 252 -6.70 24.34 26.23
C PHE A 252 -7.27 25.65 25.64
N PRO A 253 -8.22 26.31 26.34
CA PRO A 253 -8.96 27.46 25.79
C PRO A 253 -8.09 28.69 25.49
N ASP A 254 -6.92 28.79 26.14
CA ASP A 254 -5.99 29.90 25.98
C ASP A 254 -4.90 29.62 24.93
N LEU A 255 -4.90 28.43 24.29
CA LEU A 255 -3.90 28.03 23.30
C LEU A 255 -4.52 27.94 21.91
N THR A 256 -3.75 28.29 20.89
CA THR A 256 -4.14 28.05 19.50
C THR A 256 -3.35 26.88 18.94
N PHE A 257 -4.07 25.92 18.36
CA PHE A 257 -3.48 24.78 17.68
C PHE A 257 -3.65 24.93 16.17
N VAL A 258 -2.59 24.60 15.43
CA VAL A 258 -2.58 24.61 13.97
C VAL A 258 -1.94 23.31 13.52
N ASN A 259 -2.58 22.58 12.61
CA ASN A 259 -1.93 21.46 11.93
C ASN A 259 -0.70 21.99 11.18
N HIS A 260 0.49 21.52 11.57
CA HIS A 260 1.75 22.02 11.02
C HIS A 260 1.87 21.75 9.51
N ARG A 261 1.24 20.68 9.01
CA ARG A 261 1.17 20.30 7.60
C ARG A 261 0.02 20.95 6.83
N SER A 262 -0.81 21.79 7.47
CA SER A 262 -1.79 22.59 6.74
C SER A 262 -1.12 23.41 5.64
N MET A 263 -1.83 23.59 4.54
CA MET A 263 -1.32 24.25 3.35
C MET A 263 -1.57 25.75 3.41
N ILE A 264 -0.56 26.54 3.04
CA ILE A 264 -0.66 27.98 2.81
C ILE A 264 -0.13 28.32 1.42
N GLU A 265 -0.72 29.32 0.78
CA GLU A 265 -0.28 29.77 -0.54
C GLU A 265 1.12 30.40 -0.46
N ALA A 266 2.04 29.85 -1.26
CA ALA A 266 3.34 30.44 -1.48
C ALA A 266 3.30 31.44 -2.64
N TYR A 267 2.71 31.04 -3.78
CA TYR A 267 2.36 31.95 -4.88
C TYR A 267 1.28 31.35 -5.79
N GLU A 268 0.60 32.23 -6.53
CA GLU A 268 -0.33 31.89 -7.60
C GLU A 268 0.08 32.61 -8.90
N LYS A 269 -0.10 31.93 -10.05
CA LYS A 269 0.08 32.51 -11.39
C LYS A 269 -0.99 32.02 -12.35
N THR A 270 -1.61 32.94 -13.09
CA THR A 270 -2.55 32.63 -14.18
C THR A 270 -1.90 32.95 -15.52
N PHE A 271 -2.05 32.06 -16.50
CA PHE A 271 -1.54 32.23 -17.86
C PHE A 271 -2.67 32.59 -18.83
N ASP A 272 -2.39 33.51 -19.76
CA ASP A 272 -3.31 33.90 -20.83
C ASP A 272 -2.91 33.18 -22.13
N LEU A 273 -3.72 32.20 -22.54
CA LEU A 273 -3.47 31.32 -23.68
C LEU A 273 -4.41 31.65 -24.83
N THR A 274 -3.93 31.83 -26.05
CA THR A 274 -4.81 31.95 -27.24
C THR A 274 -5.48 30.63 -27.58
N TRP A 275 -6.70 30.69 -28.15
CA TRP A 275 -7.45 29.50 -28.55
C TRP A 275 -7.02 29.01 -29.94
N GLU A 276 -6.71 27.71 -30.09
CA GLU A 276 -6.27 27.16 -31.38
C GLU A 276 -7.28 27.38 -32.53
N VAL A 277 -8.59 27.36 -32.25
CA VAL A 277 -9.63 27.61 -33.26
C VAL A 277 -9.59 29.05 -33.77
N ASP A 278 -9.33 30.03 -32.90
CA ASP A 278 -9.24 31.43 -33.30
C ASP A 278 -8.01 31.65 -34.20
N GLU A 279 -6.87 31.05 -33.86
CA GLU A 279 -5.65 31.08 -34.67
C GLU A 279 -5.84 30.40 -36.02
N PHE A 280 -6.51 29.24 -36.04
CA PHE A 280 -6.86 28.52 -37.26
C PHE A 280 -7.71 29.38 -38.18
N LEU A 281 -8.73 30.05 -37.63
CA LEU A 281 -9.62 30.92 -38.38
C LEU A 281 -8.91 32.19 -38.87
N GLU A 282 -7.99 32.75 -38.09
CA GLU A 282 -7.16 33.89 -38.51
C GLU A 282 -6.30 33.52 -39.72
N LYS A 283 -5.60 32.39 -39.65
CA LYS A 283 -4.79 31.85 -40.75
C LYS A 283 -5.65 31.57 -41.99
N LEU A 284 -6.81 30.94 -41.81
CA LEU A 284 -7.74 30.66 -42.92
C LEU A 284 -8.31 31.94 -43.53
N ALA A 285 -8.58 32.97 -42.73
CA ALA A 285 -9.08 34.26 -43.20
C ALA A 285 -8.12 34.95 -44.18
N SER A 286 -6.82 34.72 -44.03
CA SER A 286 -5.79 35.22 -44.95
C SER A 286 -5.92 34.67 -46.38
N VAL A 287 -6.66 33.57 -46.60
CA VAL A 287 -6.81 32.91 -47.90
C VAL A 287 -8.14 33.24 -48.57
N TYR A 288 -9.16 33.63 -47.82
CA TYR A 288 -10.52 33.82 -48.34
C TYR A 288 -10.62 34.83 -49.51
N HIS A 289 -9.72 35.81 -49.60
CA HIS A 289 -9.69 36.78 -50.70
C HIS A 289 -9.17 36.20 -52.03
N LYS A 290 -8.52 35.04 -51.98
CA LYS A 290 -7.97 34.31 -53.14
C LYS A 290 -8.98 33.32 -53.75
N ILE A 291 -10.12 33.12 -53.10
CA ILE A 291 -11.17 32.19 -53.54
C ILE A 291 -12.19 32.96 -54.40
N HIS A 292 -12.47 32.44 -55.59
CA HIS A 292 -13.39 33.01 -56.56
C HIS A 292 -14.58 32.09 -56.83
N GLU A 293 -15.62 32.63 -57.47
CA GLU A 293 -16.82 31.88 -57.86
C GLU A 293 -16.44 30.70 -58.77
N GLY A 294 -16.91 29.49 -58.41
CA GLY A 294 -16.66 28.25 -59.15
C GLY A 294 -15.34 27.55 -58.82
N ASP A 295 -14.49 28.10 -57.94
CA ASP A 295 -13.27 27.43 -57.50
C ASP A 295 -13.58 26.14 -56.74
N ARG A 296 -12.72 25.13 -56.93
CA ARG A 296 -12.69 23.92 -56.09
C ARG A 296 -11.72 24.15 -54.94
N VAL A 297 -12.24 24.17 -53.72
CA VAL A 297 -11.47 24.44 -52.50
C VAL A 297 -11.44 23.19 -51.63
N GLU A 298 -10.23 22.72 -51.29
CA GLU A 298 -10.03 21.67 -50.29
C GLU A 298 -9.37 22.27 -49.05
N ILE A 299 -10.04 22.17 -47.91
CA ILE A 299 -9.54 22.60 -46.60
C ILE A 299 -9.37 21.37 -45.74
N THR A 300 -8.12 21.07 -45.37
CA THR A 300 -7.79 20.04 -44.40
C THR A 300 -7.26 20.69 -43.14
N GLY A 301 -7.92 20.45 -42.01
CA GLY A 301 -7.52 20.95 -40.71
C GLY A 301 -7.25 19.82 -39.72
N VAL A 302 -6.24 20.00 -38.87
CA VAL A 302 -5.93 19.16 -37.73
C VAL A 302 -5.92 20.08 -36.51
N LEU A 303 -6.79 19.80 -35.53
CA LEU A 303 -7.02 20.59 -34.31
C LEU A 303 -7.24 19.62 -33.15
N SER A 304 -6.73 19.89 -31.95
CA SER A 304 -6.92 19.00 -30.80
C SER A 304 -8.37 19.04 -30.27
N GLU A 305 -9.15 20.05 -30.64
CA GLU A 305 -10.57 20.23 -30.31
C GLU A 305 -11.47 18.98 -30.34
N ASP A 306 -12.40 18.96 -29.38
CA ASP A 306 -13.52 18.04 -29.32
C ASP A 306 -14.34 18.02 -30.62
N ARG A 307 -14.96 16.86 -30.91
CA ARG A 307 -15.78 16.63 -32.10
C ARG A 307 -16.83 17.72 -32.32
N GLN A 308 -17.55 18.15 -31.29
CA GLN A 308 -18.63 19.13 -31.45
C GLN A 308 -18.09 20.51 -31.89
N VAL A 309 -16.91 20.89 -31.40
CA VAL A 309 -16.25 22.14 -31.78
C VAL A 309 -15.76 22.04 -33.22
N ARG A 310 -15.13 20.92 -33.61
CA ARG A 310 -14.73 20.67 -35.01
C ARG A 310 -15.92 20.71 -35.96
N GLU A 311 -17.05 20.10 -35.61
CA GLU A 311 -18.28 20.13 -36.42
C GLU A 311 -18.83 21.57 -36.57
N THR A 312 -18.83 22.36 -35.49
CA THR A 312 -19.24 23.77 -35.52
C THR A 312 -18.30 24.61 -36.39
N LEU A 313 -16.99 24.39 -36.28
CA LEU A 313 -15.99 25.03 -37.11
C LEU A 313 -16.17 24.68 -38.59
N GLN A 314 -16.42 23.40 -38.90
CA GLN A 314 -16.69 22.94 -40.27
C GLN A 314 -17.91 23.65 -40.86
N GLN A 315 -19.00 23.79 -40.11
CA GLN A 315 -20.19 24.53 -40.55
C GLN A 315 -19.89 26.01 -40.81
N ARG A 316 -19.08 26.64 -39.96
CA ARG A 316 -18.64 28.03 -40.14
C ARG A 316 -17.84 28.20 -41.43
N ILE A 317 -16.88 27.32 -41.69
CA ILE A 317 -16.06 27.33 -42.91
C ILE A 317 -16.95 27.07 -44.15
N HIS A 318 -17.87 26.10 -44.07
CA HIS A 318 -18.79 25.80 -45.16
C HIS A 318 -19.66 27.01 -45.55
N LYS A 319 -20.14 27.77 -44.56
CA LYS A 319 -20.90 29.00 -44.78
C LYS A 319 -20.08 30.06 -45.51
N GLU A 320 -18.79 30.20 -45.16
CA GLU A 320 -17.89 31.14 -45.84
C GLU A 320 -17.60 30.73 -47.30
N LEU A 321 -17.41 29.44 -47.58
CA LEU A 321 -17.24 28.95 -48.95
C LEU A 321 -18.51 29.11 -49.79
N THR A 322 -19.68 28.81 -49.20
CA THR A 322 -20.98 28.99 -49.84
C THR A 322 -21.24 30.47 -50.18
N ALA A 323 -20.90 31.39 -49.27
CA ALA A 323 -21.02 32.83 -49.51
C ALA A 323 -20.16 33.32 -50.69
N ARG A 324 -19.10 32.58 -51.03
CA ARG A 324 -18.20 32.86 -52.17
C ARG A 324 -18.54 32.06 -53.42
N GLN A 325 -19.61 31.25 -53.39
CA GLN A 325 -20.01 30.38 -54.50
C GLN A 325 -18.90 29.42 -54.95
N ALA A 326 -18.08 28.95 -54.01
CA ALA A 326 -17.03 27.96 -54.25
C ALA A 326 -17.52 26.55 -53.87
N ASP A 327 -17.03 25.53 -54.59
CA ASP A 327 -17.27 24.13 -54.26
C ASP A 327 -16.21 23.68 -53.24
N GLY A 328 -16.64 23.26 -52.06
CA GLY A 328 -15.79 23.13 -50.88
C GLY A 328 -15.78 21.72 -50.27
N LYS A 329 -14.61 21.07 -50.28
CA LYS A 329 -14.34 19.88 -49.47
C LYS A 329 -13.65 20.29 -48.17
N ILE A 330 -14.25 19.96 -47.02
CA ILE A 330 -13.70 20.30 -45.70
C ILE A 330 -13.53 19.02 -44.90
N GLU A 331 -12.30 18.76 -44.44
CA GLU A 331 -11.97 17.62 -43.60
C GLU A 331 -11.23 18.13 -42.35
N LEU A 332 -11.86 18.00 -41.18
CA LEU A 332 -11.27 18.39 -39.90
C LEU A 332 -11.04 17.14 -39.05
N VAL A 333 -9.78 16.84 -38.75
CA VAL A 333 -9.34 15.66 -38.00
C VAL A 333 -8.89 16.10 -36.61
N CYS A 334 -9.13 15.27 -35.60
CA CYS A 334 -8.61 15.53 -34.26
C CYS A 334 -7.08 15.36 -34.26
N ALA A 335 -6.34 16.30 -33.67
CA ALA A 335 -4.90 16.18 -33.50
C ALA A 335 -4.55 14.99 -32.59
N HIS A 336 -5.35 14.75 -31.55
CA HIS A 336 -5.24 13.55 -30.75
C HIS A 336 -5.67 12.32 -31.57
N LYS A 337 -4.77 11.33 -31.70
CA LYS A 337 -4.97 10.08 -32.47
C LYS A 337 -5.47 10.33 -33.90
N GLN A 338 -4.71 11.08 -34.70
CA GLN A 338 -5.10 11.51 -36.06
C GLN A 338 -5.49 10.34 -36.98
N GLY A 339 -4.80 9.20 -36.88
CA GLY A 339 -5.12 8.01 -37.67
C GLY A 339 -6.51 7.47 -37.35
N TYR A 340 -6.83 7.34 -36.06
CA TYR A 340 -8.14 6.95 -35.58
C TYR A 340 -9.21 7.95 -36.02
N SER A 341 -9.03 9.24 -35.77
CA SER A 341 -10.00 10.29 -36.17
C SER A 341 -10.17 10.35 -37.69
N TRP A 342 -9.11 10.18 -38.48
CA TRP A 342 -9.21 10.15 -39.94
C TRP A 342 -10.07 8.97 -40.42
N ILE A 343 -9.85 7.77 -39.90
CA ILE A 343 -10.64 6.61 -40.31
C ILE A 343 -12.07 6.74 -39.79
N ASN A 344 -12.24 7.05 -38.51
CA ASN A 344 -13.54 7.06 -37.84
C ASN A 344 -14.42 8.24 -38.25
N ASP A 345 -13.89 9.47 -38.25
CA ASP A 345 -14.67 10.68 -38.49
C ASP A 345 -14.84 10.97 -39.99
N ILE A 346 -13.90 10.54 -40.84
CA ILE A 346 -13.89 10.91 -42.27
C ILE A 346 -14.17 9.72 -43.18
N ILE A 347 -13.49 8.58 -43.00
CA ILE A 347 -13.60 7.47 -43.96
C ILE A 347 -14.83 6.59 -43.72
N ILE A 348 -15.09 6.18 -42.48
CA ILE A 348 -16.25 5.33 -42.14
C ILE A 348 -17.56 5.96 -42.67
N PRO A 349 -17.85 7.26 -42.46
CA PRO A 349 -19.06 7.89 -42.99
C PRO A 349 -19.18 7.84 -44.52
N LYS A 350 -18.06 7.94 -45.26
CA LYS A 350 -18.04 7.86 -46.73
C LYS A 350 -18.35 6.46 -47.26
N LEU A 351 -18.06 5.43 -46.47
CA LEU A 351 -18.19 4.04 -46.88
C LEU A 351 -19.42 3.35 -46.30
N LYS A 352 -20.16 4.00 -45.40
CA LYS A 352 -21.31 3.43 -44.66
C LYS A 352 -22.40 2.79 -45.54
N SER A 353 -22.54 3.20 -46.80
CA SER A 353 -23.52 2.65 -47.75
C SER A 353 -22.98 1.49 -48.61
N GLN A 354 -21.70 1.14 -48.48
CA GLN A 354 -21.04 0.10 -49.26
C GLN A 354 -20.92 -1.19 -48.44
N LYS A 355 -21.01 -2.35 -49.11
CA LYS A 355 -20.73 -3.65 -48.49
C LYS A 355 -19.22 -3.89 -48.49
N ILE A 356 -18.63 -3.89 -47.31
CA ILE A 356 -17.19 -4.10 -47.13
C ILE A 356 -16.91 -5.58 -46.86
N GLU A 357 -15.90 -6.15 -47.52
CA GLU A 357 -15.46 -7.53 -47.30
C GLU A 357 -14.23 -7.62 -46.42
N ASN A 358 -13.24 -6.74 -46.63
CA ASN A 358 -11.98 -6.73 -45.89
C ASN A 358 -11.43 -5.31 -45.80
N VAL A 359 -10.70 -5.03 -44.73
CA VAL A 359 -9.98 -3.79 -44.49
C VAL A 359 -8.53 -4.10 -44.13
N THR A 360 -7.59 -3.47 -44.83
CA THR A 360 -6.17 -3.51 -44.47
C THR A 360 -5.70 -2.11 -44.13
N ILE A 361 -5.07 -1.95 -42.97
CA ILE A 361 -4.48 -0.69 -42.50
C ILE A 361 -2.97 -0.89 -42.43
N ALA A 362 -2.25 -0.26 -43.35
CA ALA A 362 -0.81 -0.20 -43.31
C ALA A 362 -0.37 1.04 -42.52
N PHE A 363 0.47 0.87 -41.50
CA PHE A 363 1.10 1.97 -40.77
C PHE A 363 2.61 2.01 -41.05
N LYS A 364 3.17 3.20 -41.22
CA LYS A 364 4.61 3.36 -41.35
C LYS A 364 5.27 3.24 -39.97
N PRO A 365 6.29 2.39 -39.76
CA PRO A 365 6.99 2.38 -38.47
C PRO A 365 7.58 3.75 -38.12
N PHE A 366 7.44 4.18 -36.87
CA PHE A 366 7.93 5.48 -36.42
C PHE A 366 9.38 5.36 -35.93
N LEU A 367 10.32 5.64 -36.84
CA LEU A 367 11.76 5.46 -36.62
C LEU A 367 12.52 6.75 -36.95
N PRO A 368 13.66 7.00 -36.27
CA PRO A 368 14.56 8.09 -36.64
C PRO A 368 15.03 7.99 -38.09
N GLU A 369 15.37 9.12 -38.69
CA GLU A 369 15.85 9.15 -40.07
C GLU A 369 17.10 8.25 -40.25
N GLY A 370 17.05 7.38 -41.26
CA GLY A 370 18.12 6.42 -41.55
C GLY A 370 18.10 5.13 -40.73
N VAL A 371 17.22 5.00 -39.73
CA VAL A 371 17.03 3.77 -38.96
C VAL A 371 15.99 2.89 -39.64
N THR A 372 16.31 1.61 -39.82
CA THR A 372 15.44 0.63 -40.52
C THR A 372 15.17 -0.63 -39.70
N GLU A 373 15.87 -0.82 -38.57
CA GLU A 373 15.72 -1.96 -37.67
C GLU A 373 15.00 -1.54 -36.39
N TRP A 374 14.17 -2.44 -35.83
CA TRP A 374 13.48 -2.23 -34.55
C TRP A 374 14.36 -2.71 -33.40
N THR A 375 14.52 -1.87 -32.39
CA THR A 375 15.14 -2.26 -31.11
C THR A 375 14.07 -2.44 -30.06
N GLU A 376 14.31 -3.35 -29.12
CA GLU A 376 13.33 -3.70 -28.10
C GLU A 376 14.01 -3.93 -26.75
N GLU A 377 13.37 -3.45 -25.69
CA GLU A 377 13.73 -3.65 -24.29
C GLU A 377 12.69 -4.52 -23.57
N SER A 378 12.99 -4.98 -22.35
CA SER A 378 12.02 -5.74 -21.55
C SER A 378 11.02 -4.79 -20.87
N GLY A 379 9.73 -5.08 -20.93
CA GLY A 379 8.69 -4.32 -20.23
C GLY A 379 7.92 -5.13 -19.18
N ALA A 380 8.48 -6.25 -18.70
CA ALA A 380 7.83 -7.10 -17.69
C ALA A 380 7.63 -6.41 -16.33
N THR A 381 8.52 -5.48 -15.96
CA THR A 381 8.46 -4.73 -14.69
C THR A 381 8.68 -3.23 -14.92
N PRO A 382 8.04 -2.35 -14.15
CA PRO A 382 8.32 -0.91 -14.21
C PRO A 382 9.79 -0.58 -13.93
N THR A 383 10.29 0.50 -14.56
CA THR A 383 11.65 1.02 -14.32
C THR A 383 11.57 2.44 -13.75
N TYR A 384 11.75 2.57 -12.45
CA TYR A 384 11.58 3.86 -11.73
C TYR A 384 12.77 4.84 -11.89
N ASN A 385 13.91 4.34 -12.38
CA ASN A 385 15.19 5.04 -12.48
C ASN A 385 15.53 5.49 -13.92
N ASN A 386 14.54 6.02 -14.65
CA ASN A 386 14.72 6.55 -16.00
C ASN A 386 15.34 7.94 -16.03
N VAL A 387 16.35 8.17 -15.18
CA VAL A 387 16.90 9.50 -14.89
C VAL A 387 18.42 9.44 -15.07
N ASP A 388 18.86 9.46 -16.33
CA ASP A 388 20.25 9.70 -16.74
C ASP A 388 20.35 9.62 -18.27
N GLY A 389 19.47 10.36 -18.94
CA GLY A 389 19.55 10.51 -20.38
C GLY A 389 20.77 11.32 -20.78
N ARG A 390 21.72 10.71 -21.50
CA ARG A 390 22.91 11.40 -22.04
C ARG A 390 22.80 11.70 -23.54
N ASP A 391 21.71 11.28 -24.16
CA ASP A 391 21.55 11.31 -25.62
C ASP A 391 20.35 12.18 -26.00
N PRO A 392 20.60 13.44 -26.39
CA PRO A 392 19.53 14.34 -26.81
C PRO A 392 18.91 13.98 -28.16
N GLU A 393 19.49 13.04 -28.92
CA GLU A 393 18.96 12.60 -30.21
C GLU A 393 18.18 11.29 -30.12
N LYS A 394 18.20 10.61 -28.96
CA LYS A 394 17.40 9.40 -28.72
C LYS A 394 15.91 9.73 -28.84
N TRP A 395 15.16 8.94 -29.60
CA TRP A 395 13.69 8.99 -29.59
C TRP A 395 13.13 8.13 -28.46
N ASN A 396 12.18 8.68 -27.70
CA ASN A 396 11.46 7.92 -26.67
C ASN A 396 10.23 7.19 -27.21
N ASP A 397 9.76 7.58 -28.39
CA ASP A 397 8.63 6.95 -29.08
C ASP A 397 8.91 5.50 -29.49
N LEU A 398 7.87 4.67 -29.42
CA LEU A 398 7.95 3.28 -29.87
C LEU A 398 7.85 3.19 -31.40
N PRO A 399 8.55 2.23 -32.05
CA PRO A 399 8.43 1.98 -33.49
C PRO A 399 7.00 1.73 -33.97
N ILE A 400 6.15 1.22 -33.08
CA ILE A 400 4.75 0.87 -33.35
C ILE A 400 3.77 1.97 -32.93
N ARG A 401 4.24 3.16 -32.54
CA ARG A 401 3.37 4.24 -32.04
C ARG A 401 2.16 4.51 -32.92
N TYR A 402 2.32 4.57 -34.24
CA TYR A 402 1.20 4.81 -35.15
C TYR A 402 0.19 3.65 -35.18
N LEU A 403 0.59 2.42 -34.88
CA LEU A 403 -0.37 1.34 -34.63
C LEU A 403 -1.10 1.57 -33.31
N GLN A 404 -0.40 1.98 -32.26
CA GLN A 404 -0.98 2.26 -30.94
C GLN A 404 -2.02 3.41 -31.00
N GLU A 405 -1.69 4.48 -31.72
CA GLU A 405 -2.60 5.61 -32.00
C GLU A 405 -3.86 5.21 -32.80
N LEU A 406 -3.91 3.99 -33.37
CA LEU A 406 -5.11 3.46 -34.00
C LEU A 406 -6.01 2.69 -33.03
N TYR A 407 -5.58 2.34 -31.83
CA TYR A 407 -6.45 1.64 -30.87
C TYR A 407 -7.66 2.52 -30.47
N PRO A 408 -8.91 2.00 -30.37
CA PRO A 408 -9.40 0.68 -30.75
C PRO A 408 -10.16 0.66 -32.11
N ILE A 409 -9.62 1.26 -33.18
CA ILE A 409 -10.31 1.43 -34.49
C ILE A 409 -10.87 0.12 -35.08
N GLN A 410 -10.30 -1.03 -34.73
CA GLN A 410 -10.81 -2.33 -35.15
C GLN A 410 -12.27 -2.52 -34.72
N ASP A 411 -12.63 -2.12 -33.50
CA ASP A 411 -13.98 -2.26 -32.95
C ASP A 411 -14.98 -1.39 -33.72
N ASP A 412 -14.61 -0.16 -34.05
CA ASP A 412 -15.45 0.74 -34.84
C ASP A 412 -15.65 0.23 -36.26
N LEU A 413 -14.62 -0.33 -36.89
CA LEU A 413 -14.71 -0.93 -38.22
C LEU A 413 -15.59 -2.19 -38.20
N MET A 414 -15.41 -3.06 -37.21
CA MET A 414 -16.25 -4.24 -37.00
C MET A 414 -17.71 -3.85 -36.83
N LYS A 415 -17.99 -2.84 -36.00
CA LYS A 415 -19.33 -2.34 -35.74
C LYS A 415 -19.94 -1.63 -36.95
N ALA A 416 -19.19 -0.78 -37.63
CA ALA A 416 -19.69 0.03 -38.74
C ALA A 416 -20.01 -0.81 -39.97
N PHE A 417 -19.26 -1.88 -40.22
CA PHE A 417 -19.36 -2.70 -41.43
C PHE A 417 -19.78 -4.16 -41.18
N ASN A 418 -20.04 -4.54 -39.92
CA ASN A 418 -20.37 -5.91 -39.50
C ASN A 418 -19.30 -6.93 -39.95
N LEU A 419 -18.02 -6.60 -39.68
CA LEU A 419 -16.85 -7.43 -39.98
C LEU A 419 -16.46 -8.26 -38.75
N SER A 420 -15.85 -9.41 -38.98
CA SER A 420 -15.09 -10.13 -37.95
C SER A 420 -13.63 -9.66 -37.91
N ALA A 421 -12.93 -9.92 -36.79
CA ALA A 421 -11.57 -9.45 -36.56
C ALA A 421 -10.57 -9.92 -37.64
N ASP A 422 -10.74 -11.14 -38.18
CA ASP A 422 -9.90 -11.70 -39.25
C ASP A 422 -10.07 -11.01 -40.61
N GLN A 423 -11.13 -10.21 -40.79
CA GLN A 423 -11.35 -9.39 -41.97
C GLN A 423 -10.68 -8.01 -41.88
N ILE A 424 -10.00 -7.71 -40.76
CA ILE A 424 -9.27 -6.46 -40.53
C ILE A 424 -7.81 -6.80 -40.26
N ALA A 425 -6.91 -6.33 -41.12
CA ALA A 425 -5.48 -6.60 -41.00
C ALA A 425 -4.67 -5.32 -40.77
N PHE A 426 -3.80 -5.34 -39.77
CA PHE A 426 -2.76 -4.34 -39.57
C PHE A 426 -1.43 -4.85 -40.15
N ILE A 427 -0.81 -4.05 -41.01
CA ILE A 427 0.49 -4.37 -41.65
C ILE A 427 1.45 -3.18 -41.56
N THR A 428 2.75 -3.43 -41.75
CA THR A 428 3.71 -2.34 -41.90
C THR A 428 3.70 -1.83 -43.33
N TYR A 429 3.74 -0.51 -43.49
CA TYR A 429 3.91 0.12 -44.79
C TYR A 429 5.38 0.11 -45.19
N SER A 430 5.69 -0.44 -46.36
CA SER A 430 7.04 -0.56 -46.91
C SER A 430 7.22 0.17 -48.25
N GLY A 431 6.26 1.02 -48.64
CA GLY A 431 6.35 1.79 -49.88
C GLY A 431 7.25 3.03 -49.74
N SER A 432 7.51 3.71 -50.86
CA SER A 432 8.37 4.90 -50.90
C SER A 432 7.62 6.23 -50.76
N GLU A 433 6.28 6.21 -50.77
CA GLU A 433 5.48 7.43 -50.59
C GLU A 433 5.62 7.96 -49.16
N GLU A 434 5.60 9.29 -49.02
CA GLU A 434 5.58 9.97 -47.73
C GLU A 434 4.16 9.97 -47.17
N LEU A 435 3.87 8.97 -46.35
CA LEU A 435 2.60 8.80 -45.63
C LEU A 435 2.83 8.21 -44.24
N THR A 436 1.82 8.33 -43.38
CA THR A 436 1.73 7.66 -42.08
C THR A 436 0.86 6.41 -42.16
N TYR A 437 -0.32 6.53 -42.76
CA TYR A 437 -1.31 5.47 -42.87
C TYR A 437 -1.74 5.27 -44.33
N GLU A 438 -1.96 4.01 -44.70
CA GLU A 438 -2.64 3.61 -45.92
C GLU A 438 -3.79 2.67 -45.57
N LEU A 439 -4.99 3.02 -46.00
CA LEU A 439 -6.20 2.24 -45.82
C LEU A 439 -6.60 1.63 -47.17
N ILE A 440 -6.67 0.30 -47.20
CA ILE A 440 -7.14 -0.47 -48.35
C ILE A 440 -8.46 -1.12 -47.96
N VAL A 441 -9.53 -0.77 -48.67
CA VAL A 441 -10.87 -1.34 -48.46
C VAL A 441 -11.27 -2.15 -49.67
N LYS A 442 -11.55 -3.43 -49.44
CA LYS A 442 -12.03 -4.34 -50.47
C LYS A 442 -13.54 -4.53 -50.36
N THR A 443 -14.22 -4.37 -51.49
CA THR A 443 -15.63 -4.69 -51.70
C THR A 443 -15.75 -5.86 -52.69
N GLU A 444 -16.96 -6.36 -52.92
CA GLU A 444 -17.22 -7.41 -53.92
C GLU A 444 -16.71 -7.04 -55.34
N THR A 445 -16.67 -5.75 -55.68
CA THR A 445 -16.43 -5.28 -57.06
C THR A 445 -15.12 -4.54 -57.25
N GLU A 446 -14.54 -3.99 -56.19
CA GLU A 446 -13.38 -3.09 -56.28
C GLU A 446 -12.58 -3.05 -54.98
N GLU A 447 -11.31 -2.68 -55.12
CA GLU A 447 -10.40 -2.34 -54.04
C GLU A 447 -10.10 -0.84 -54.12
N LYS A 448 -10.29 -0.12 -53.02
CA LYS A 448 -10.04 1.31 -52.93
C LYS A 448 -8.95 1.61 -51.91
N ARG A 449 -8.12 2.60 -52.22
CA ARG A 449 -6.95 3.02 -51.45
C ARG A 449 -7.11 4.47 -50.99
N TRP A 450 -6.83 4.74 -49.72
CA TRP A 450 -6.69 6.09 -49.17
C TRP A 450 -5.40 6.20 -48.37
N THR A 451 -4.80 7.38 -48.32
CA THR A 451 -3.56 7.64 -47.57
C THR A 451 -3.73 8.85 -46.66
N TYR A 452 -2.97 8.87 -45.56
CA TYR A 452 -2.95 9.98 -44.61
C TYR A 452 -1.53 10.21 -44.08
N GLN A 453 -1.16 11.47 -43.90
CA GLN A 453 0.11 11.89 -43.30
C GLN A 453 -0.20 12.65 -42.01
N ALA A 454 0.12 12.03 -40.87
CA ALA A 454 -0.04 12.63 -39.55
C ALA A 454 1.00 13.72 -39.30
N SER A 455 0.61 14.73 -38.54
CA SER A 455 1.46 15.85 -38.13
C SER A 455 1.91 15.69 -36.68
N TYR A 456 3.19 15.91 -36.39
CA TYR A 456 3.74 15.92 -35.04
C TYR A 456 4.68 17.12 -34.86
N SER A 457 4.91 17.53 -33.62
CA SER A 457 5.99 18.46 -33.26
C SER A 457 7.15 17.69 -32.64
N GLU A 458 8.39 17.99 -33.00
CA GLU A 458 9.59 17.40 -32.38
C GLU A 458 10.07 18.31 -31.24
N ARG A 459 10.24 17.74 -30.05
CA ARG A 459 10.72 18.48 -28.86
C ARG A 459 11.46 17.56 -27.88
N PRO A 460 12.32 18.12 -27.00
CA PRO A 460 12.87 17.33 -25.89
C PRO A 460 11.76 16.82 -24.96
N TYR A 461 11.94 15.65 -24.36
CA TYR A 461 11.03 15.12 -23.32
C TYR A 461 10.90 16.10 -22.15
N LEU A 462 12.04 16.54 -21.60
CA LEU A 462 12.11 17.60 -20.61
C LEU A 462 13.01 18.72 -21.13
N THR A 463 12.49 19.95 -21.20
CA THR A 463 13.23 21.10 -21.74
C THR A 463 14.50 21.40 -20.94
N ALA A 464 14.46 21.24 -19.62
CA ALA A 464 15.61 21.43 -18.74
C ALA A 464 16.66 20.30 -18.85
N TYR A 465 16.27 19.13 -19.35
CA TYR A 465 17.09 17.92 -19.41
C TYR A 465 17.04 17.28 -20.80
N PRO A 466 17.55 17.97 -21.85
CA PRO A 466 17.41 17.51 -23.23
C PRO A 466 18.06 16.14 -23.47
N GLY A 467 19.04 15.73 -22.66
CA GLY A 467 19.66 14.41 -22.75
C GLY A 467 18.70 13.23 -22.51
N MET A 468 17.50 13.48 -21.95
CA MET A 468 16.44 12.49 -21.81
C MET A 468 15.77 12.08 -23.13
N GLY A 469 16.21 12.68 -24.24
CA GLY A 469 15.75 12.34 -25.58
C GLY A 469 14.59 13.20 -26.05
N LYS A 470 14.11 12.86 -27.24
CA LYS A 470 13.06 13.55 -28.00
C LYS A 470 11.75 12.78 -27.93
N VAL A 471 10.67 13.53 -28.03
CA VAL A 471 9.29 13.07 -28.11
C VAL A 471 8.61 13.80 -29.27
N HIS A 472 7.58 13.18 -29.83
CA HIS A 472 6.94 13.68 -31.04
C HIS A 472 5.42 13.85 -30.92
N PRO A 473 4.89 14.56 -29.91
CA PRO A 473 3.44 14.66 -29.69
C PRO A 473 2.70 15.10 -30.97
N PRO A 474 1.47 14.61 -31.19
CA PRO A 474 0.70 15.01 -32.35
C PRO A 474 0.38 16.51 -32.29
N THR A 475 0.31 17.16 -33.45
CA THR A 475 0.10 18.61 -33.54
C THR A 475 -0.89 19.01 -34.64
N GLY A 476 -1.34 20.27 -34.58
CA GLY A 476 -2.28 20.86 -35.50
C GLY A 476 -1.65 21.38 -36.79
N ARG A 477 -2.48 21.45 -37.83
CA ARG A 477 -2.11 21.93 -39.17
C ARG A 477 -3.33 22.47 -39.90
N LEU A 478 -3.13 23.51 -40.70
CA LEU A 478 -4.08 23.98 -41.70
C LEU A 478 -3.46 23.85 -43.10
N ARG A 479 -4.14 23.14 -44.00
CA ARG A 479 -3.82 23.10 -45.42
C ARG A 479 -5.02 23.53 -46.26
N VAL A 480 -4.79 24.44 -47.21
CA VAL A 480 -5.80 24.90 -48.17
C VAL A 480 -5.28 24.71 -49.59
N LYS A 481 -6.07 24.05 -50.43
CA LYS A 481 -5.84 23.95 -51.88
C LYS A 481 -6.97 24.62 -52.63
N ILE A 482 -6.62 25.35 -53.69
CA ILE A 482 -7.57 25.93 -54.65
C ILE A 482 -7.21 25.38 -56.03
N ASN A 483 -8.17 24.72 -56.69
CA ASN A 483 -7.97 24.08 -57.99
C ASN A 483 -6.70 23.22 -58.04
N ASP A 484 -6.55 22.34 -57.04
CA ASP A 484 -5.43 21.41 -56.82
C ASP A 484 -4.07 22.05 -56.45
N ALA A 485 -3.96 23.38 -56.44
CA ALA A 485 -2.75 24.08 -56.00
C ALA A 485 -2.81 24.40 -54.49
N THR A 486 -1.80 23.98 -53.72
CA THR A 486 -1.65 24.37 -52.31
C THR A 486 -1.37 25.86 -52.20
N VAL A 487 -2.28 26.61 -51.57
CA VAL A 487 -2.17 28.07 -51.39
C VAL A 487 -1.84 28.47 -49.95
N LEU A 488 -2.03 27.56 -49.00
CA LEU A 488 -1.64 27.70 -47.60
C LEU A 488 -1.33 26.31 -47.04
N GLU A 489 -0.23 26.20 -46.30
CA GLU A 489 0.08 25.08 -45.45
C GLU A 489 0.86 25.60 -44.24
N GLU A 490 0.21 25.62 -43.09
CA GLU A 490 0.79 26.17 -41.86
C GLU A 490 0.50 25.27 -40.66
N HIS A 491 1.44 25.25 -39.72
CA HIS A 491 1.27 24.65 -38.41
C HIS A 491 0.32 25.50 -37.55
N VAL A 492 -0.47 24.82 -36.72
CA VAL A 492 -1.35 25.42 -35.71
C VAL A 492 -1.01 24.70 -34.41
N GLU A 493 -0.40 25.42 -33.47
CA GLU A 493 -0.05 24.85 -32.17
C GLU A 493 -1.33 24.54 -31.39
N THR A 494 -1.45 23.31 -30.91
CA THR A 494 -2.64 22.86 -30.17
C THR A 494 -2.72 23.49 -28.78
N ASP A 495 -3.91 23.53 -28.19
CA ASP A 495 -4.10 24.08 -26.84
C ASP A 495 -3.28 23.30 -25.79
N VAL A 496 -3.20 21.98 -25.93
CA VAL A 496 -2.39 21.12 -25.05
C VAL A 496 -0.89 21.34 -25.21
N GLU A 497 -0.40 21.62 -26.43
CA GLU A 497 1.01 21.98 -26.67
C GLU A 497 1.37 23.29 -25.97
N LYS A 498 0.49 24.30 -26.03
CA LYS A 498 0.71 25.59 -25.36
C LYS A 498 0.78 25.42 -23.84
N ILE A 499 -0.13 24.63 -23.25
CA ILE A 499 -0.13 24.31 -21.81
C ILE A 499 1.18 23.59 -21.44
N TRP A 500 1.58 22.59 -22.22
CA TRP A 500 2.82 21.84 -22.00
C TRP A 500 4.06 22.73 -22.03
N THR A 501 4.15 23.61 -23.04
CA THR A 501 5.26 24.56 -23.18
C THR A 501 5.37 25.45 -21.95
N LEU A 502 4.25 26.02 -21.46
CA LEU A 502 4.25 26.83 -20.23
C LEU A 502 4.64 26.03 -18.99
N TYR A 503 4.20 24.77 -18.90
CA TYR A 503 4.55 23.90 -17.78
C TYR A 503 6.06 23.65 -17.70
N GLN A 504 6.69 23.30 -18.82
CA GLN A 504 8.12 23.02 -18.93
C GLN A 504 9.00 24.27 -18.79
N GLU A 505 8.61 25.38 -19.43
CA GLU A 505 9.48 26.57 -19.56
C GLU A 505 9.29 27.60 -18.44
N GLU A 506 8.12 27.62 -17.80
CA GLU A 506 7.82 28.61 -16.75
C GLU A 506 7.50 27.99 -15.40
N VAL A 507 6.63 26.96 -15.33
CA VAL A 507 6.13 26.42 -14.06
C VAL A 507 7.20 25.64 -13.30
N LEU A 508 7.77 24.60 -13.93
CA LEU A 508 8.80 23.76 -13.31
C LEU A 508 10.07 24.56 -12.92
N PRO A 509 10.60 25.48 -13.76
CA PRO A 509 11.69 26.35 -13.37
C PRO A 509 11.34 27.30 -12.21
N SER A 510 10.14 27.87 -12.18
CA SER A 510 9.70 28.73 -11.07
C SER A 510 9.64 27.97 -9.75
N CYS A 511 9.14 26.74 -9.77
CA CYS A 511 9.14 25.85 -8.59
C CYS A 511 10.56 25.53 -8.13
N ARG A 512 11.47 25.19 -9.06
CA ARG A 512 12.89 24.98 -8.75
C ARG A 512 13.52 26.20 -8.10
N SER A 513 13.35 27.40 -8.67
CA SER A 513 13.91 28.64 -8.10
C SER A 513 13.37 28.90 -6.68
N TRP A 514 12.10 28.61 -6.44
CA TRP A 514 11.49 28.71 -5.12
C TRP A 514 12.12 27.74 -4.09
N ILE A 515 12.46 26.51 -4.51
CA ILE A 515 13.18 25.53 -3.67
C ILE A 515 14.61 26.01 -3.39
N GLU A 516 15.32 26.50 -4.40
CA GLU A 516 16.69 27.01 -4.27
C GLU A 516 16.76 28.19 -3.29
N GLU A 517 15.78 29.10 -3.31
CA GLU A 517 15.68 30.20 -2.35
C GLU A 517 15.56 29.70 -0.90
N ARG A 518 14.71 28.70 -0.65
CA ARG A 518 14.45 28.15 0.70
C ARG A 518 15.56 27.26 1.23
N THR A 519 16.33 26.66 0.33
CA THR A 519 17.43 25.74 0.67
C THR A 519 18.80 26.42 0.64
N ASN A 520 18.86 27.75 0.42
CA ASN A 520 20.10 28.50 0.18
C ASN A 520 20.95 27.89 -0.95
N GLY A 521 20.28 27.39 -1.99
CA GLY A 521 20.87 26.75 -3.17
C GLY A 521 21.46 25.35 -2.90
N LYS A 522 21.10 24.70 -1.79
CA LYS A 522 21.64 23.39 -1.39
C LYS A 522 20.53 22.43 -0.93
N PRO A 523 19.60 22.05 -1.81
CA PRO A 523 18.58 21.07 -1.48
C PRO A 523 19.21 19.68 -1.25
N THR A 524 18.65 18.90 -0.32
CA THR A 524 19.06 17.51 -0.04
C THR A 524 17.86 16.57 0.06
N LYS A 525 18.09 15.25 -0.06
CA LYS A 525 17.03 14.24 0.03
C LYS A 525 16.26 14.32 1.36
N ALA A 526 16.97 14.53 2.48
CA ALA A 526 16.38 14.67 3.81
C ALA A 526 15.58 15.98 4.01
N GLN A 527 15.70 16.95 3.09
CA GLN A 527 14.92 18.18 3.13
C GLN A 527 13.54 18.05 2.48
N GLN A 528 13.24 16.92 1.84
CA GLN A 528 11.92 16.67 1.28
C GLN A 528 10.84 16.42 2.35
N PRO A 529 9.56 16.64 2.03
CA PRO A 529 9.09 17.35 0.84
C PRO A 529 9.45 18.84 0.87
N PHE A 530 9.72 19.44 -0.30
CA PHE A 530 10.11 20.84 -0.41
C PHE A 530 8.90 21.78 -0.37
N PHE A 531 7.80 21.37 -0.99
CA PHE A 531 6.51 22.04 -0.96
C PHE A 531 5.42 21.05 -0.53
N ALA A 532 4.25 21.54 -0.12
CA ALA A 532 3.13 20.65 0.20
C ALA A 532 2.48 20.14 -1.08
N GLN A 533 2.17 21.05 -1.99
CA GLN A 533 1.48 20.74 -3.24
C GLN A 533 1.75 21.77 -4.33
N LEU A 534 1.88 21.32 -5.58
CA LEU A 534 1.88 22.13 -6.80
C LEU A 534 0.57 21.87 -7.55
N GLN A 535 -0.41 22.75 -7.41
CA GLN A 535 -1.71 22.63 -8.08
C GLN A 535 -1.63 23.19 -9.50
N LEU A 536 -2.11 22.40 -10.48
CA LEU A 536 -2.19 22.78 -11.89
C LEU A 536 -3.67 22.74 -12.33
N GLU A 537 -4.37 23.86 -12.20
CA GLU A 537 -5.79 23.97 -12.58
C GLU A 537 -5.92 24.32 -14.07
N ILE A 538 -6.46 23.39 -14.85
CA ILE A 538 -6.53 23.48 -16.31
C ILE A 538 -7.97 23.26 -16.78
N THR A 539 -8.42 24.12 -17.70
CA THR A 539 -9.61 23.82 -18.51
C THR A 539 -9.28 23.91 -20.00
N ALA A 540 -9.65 22.91 -20.79
CA ALA A 540 -9.41 22.90 -22.23
C ALA A 540 -10.54 22.23 -23.02
N SER A 541 -10.63 22.54 -24.32
CA SER A 541 -11.72 22.18 -25.22
C SER A 541 -11.48 20.85 -25.96
N GLU A 542 -11.00 19.87 -25.21
CA GLU A 542 -10.39 18.64 -25.71
C GLU A 542 -11.33 17.42 -25.67
N PRO A 543 -11.05 16.37 -26.48
CA PRO A 543 -11.70 15.06 -26.39
C PRO A 543 -11.62 14.46 -24.98
N ASP A 544 -12.75 13.89 -24.57
CA ASP A 544 -12.93 13.14 -23.32
C ASP A 544 -14.23 12.35 -23.46
N GLU A 545 -14.14 11.18 -24.10
CA GLU A 545 -15.29 10.33 -24.46
C GLU A 545 -15.05 8.88 -24.07
N ARG A 546 -15.96 8.32 -23.27
CA ARG A 546 -16.03 6.89 -23.00
C ARG A 546 -16.53 6.14 -24.22
N LEU A 547 -15.79 5.12 -24.65
CA LEU A 547 -16.16 4.27 -25.77
C LEU A 547 -17.06 3.10 -25.31
N ALA A 548 -17.69 2.44 -26.28
CA ALA A 548 -18.67 1.37 -26.00
C ALA A 548 -18.03 0.03 -25.65
N SER A 549 -16.74 -0.16 -25.93
CA SER A 549 -15.97 -1.37 -25.69
C SER A 549 -15.13 -1.25 -24.43
N ARG A 550 -15.08 -2.30 -23.60
CA ARG A 550 -14.08 -2.51 -22.53
C ARG A 550 -13.81 -1.35 -21.56
N ASN A 551 -14.72 -0.39 -21.42
CA ASN A 551 -14.47 0.86 -20.70
C ASN A 551 -13.30 1.68 -21.27
N ASP A 552 -12.98 1.50 -22.55
CA ASP A 552 -11.98 2.30 -23.26
C ASP A 552 -12.37 3.78 -23.22
N LEU A 553 -11.35 4.65 -23.17
CA LEU A 553 -11.50 6.10 -23.11
C LEU A 553 -10.70 6.75 -24.25
N LEU A 554 -11.32 7.68 -24.97
CA LEU A 554 -10.64 8.57 -25.91
C LEU A 554 -10.54 9.95 -25.26
N SER A 555 -9.41 10.24 -24.61
CA SER A 555 -9.25 11.47 -23.83
C SER A 555 -7.83 12.02 -23.87
N SER A 556 -7.63 13.13 -24.58
CA SER A 556 -6.38 13.89 -24.49
C SER A 556 -6.25 14.62 -23.15
N LEU A 557 -7.35 14.82 -22.42
CA LEU A 557 -7.33 15.43 -21.09
C LEU A 557 -6.80 14.48 -20.02
N ASP A 558 -7.20 13.22 -20.03
CA ASP A 558 -6.63 12.18 -19.18
C ASP A 558 -5.14 11.96 -19.51
N ALA A 559 -4.80 11.90 -20.80
CA ALA A 559 -3.41 11.83 -21.24
C ALA A 559 -2.56 13.02 -20.76
N LEU A 560 -3.09 14.25 -20.86
CA LEU A 560 -2.42 15.46 -20.37
C LEU A 560 -2.25 15.44 -18.84
N HIS A 561 -3.27 14.97 -18.11
CA HIS A 561 -3.20 14.81 -16.66
C HIS A 561 -2.02 13.91 -16.26
N GLU A 562 -1.88 12.77 -16.94
CA GLU A 562 -0.79 11.81 -16.74
C GLU A 562 0.58 12.39 -17.11
N ASP A 563 0.69 13.02 -18.29
CA ASP A 563 1.91 13.69 -18.75
C ASP A 563 2.42 14.74 -17.74
N LEU A 564 1.53 15.60 -17.24
CA LEU A 564 1.89 16.65 -16.26
C LEU A 564 2.42 16.05 -14.95
N TYR A 565 1.81 14.99 -14.45
CA TYR A 565 2.23 14.35 -13.19
C TYR A 565 3.61 13.69 -13.34
N PHE A 566 3.77 12.79 -14.31
CA PHE A 566 5.00 12.00 -14.44
C PHE A 566 6.20 12.83 -14.92
N ALA A 567 6.01 13.74 -15.87
CA ALA A 567 7.10 14.61 -16.30
C ALA A 567 7.53 15.58 -15.19
N GLY A 568 6.59 16.02 -14.36
CA GLY A 568 6.90 16.76 -13.14
C GLY A 568 7.74 15.95 -12.15
N ALA A 569 7.37 14.70 -11.89
CA ALA A 569 8.13 13.80 -11.03
C ALA A 569 9.55 13.55 -11.58
N ASP A 570 9.68 13.27 -12.88
CA ASP A 570 10.97 13.06 -13.54
C ASP A 570 11.85 14.33 -13.52
N TYR A 571 11.25 15.52 -13.67
CA TYR A 571 11.96 16.79 -13.53
C TYR A 571 12.64 16.91 -12.16
N PHE A 572 11.92 16.62 -11.07
CA PHE A 572 12.52 16.72 -9.73
C PHE A 572 13.52 15.61 -9.42
N LYS A 573 13.32 14.39 -9.93
CA LYS A 573 14.33 13.32 -9.82
C LYS A 573 15.66 13.74 -10.47
N ASN A 574 15.62 14.25 -11.70
CA ASN A 574 16.81 14.76 -12.40
C ASN A 574 17.40 15.99 -11.68
N TYR A 575 16.56 16.88 -11.16
CA TYR A 575 17.01 18.00 -10.35
C TYR A 575 17.85 17.56 -9.15
N GLY A 576 17.40 16.54 -8.42
CA GLY A 576 18.15 15.98 -7.30
C GLY A 576 19.49 15.37 -7.71
N LEU A 577 19.51 14.59 -8.80
CA LEU A 577 20.75 14.00 -9.33
C LEU A 577 21.77 15.07 -9.73
N ASP A 578 21.33 16.13 -10.40
CA ASP A 578 22.20 17.23 -10.85
C ASP A 578 22.85 18.00 -9.69
N VAL A 579 22.08 18.30 -8.64
CA VAL A 579 22.55 19.19 -7.55
C VAL A 579 23.14 18.44 -6.36
N HIS A 580 22.75 17.18 -6.15
CA HIS A 580 23.13 16.41 -4.97
C HIS A 580 23.59 14.98 -5.25
N GLY A 581 23.40 14.46 -6.47
CA GLY A 581 23.74 13.08 -6.83
C GLY A 581 22.74 12.03 -6.34
N GLU A 582 21.58 12.45 -5.84
CA GLU A 582 20.51 11.57 -5.35
C GLU A 582 19.16 12.06 -5.88
N MET A 583 18.26 11.14 -6.25
CA MET A 583 16.93 11.51 -6.77
C MET A 583 16.06 12.17 -5.68
N PHE A 584 15.34 13.22 -6.06
CA PHE A 584 14.24 13.76 -5.26
C PHE A 584 12.93 13.06 -5.64
N GLU A 585 12.56 12.06 -4.85
CA GLU A 585 11.42 11.16 -5.06
C GLU A 585 10.11 11.66 -4.41
N GLU A 586 10.18 12.71 -3.61
CA GLU A 586 9.06 13.26 -2.84
C GLU A 586 9.16 14.79 -2.75
N PRO A 587 9.21 15.53 -3.87
CA PRO A 587 9.35 16.99 -3.85
C PRO A 587 8.17 17.71 -3.17
N GLY A 588 7.02 17.03 -3.09
CA GLY A 588 5.69 17.54 -2.74
C GLY A 588 4.68 17.05 -3.79
N LEU A 589 3.38 17.03 -3.48
CA LEU A 589 2.38 16.50 -4.42
C LEU A 589 2.25 17.41 -5.65
N ILE A 590 2.52 16.89 -6.84
CA ILE A 590 2.20 17.58 -8.10
C ILE A 590 0.76 17.19 -8.45
N LEU A 591 -0.18 18.13 -8.42
CA LEU A 591 -1.61 17.88 -8.53
C LEU A 591 -2.21 18.54 -9.77
N PRO A 592 -2.30 17.83 -10.91
CA PRO A 592 -3.10 18.26 -12.05
C PRO A 592 -4.60 18.17 -11.74
N ILE A 593 -5.32 19.26 -12.00
CA ILE A 593 -6.77 19.35 -11.90
C ILE A 593 -7.28 19.81 -13.26
N VAL A 594 -7.49 18.83 -14.16
CA VAL A 594 -7.85 19.07 -15.56
C VAL A 594 -9.35 18.88 -15.75
N GLN A 595 -10.01 19.77 -16.48
CA GLN A 595 -11.44 19.71 -16.77
C GLN A 595 -11.75 20.08 -18.22
N LYS A 596 -12.73 19.39 -18.80
CA LYS A 596 -13.25 19.74 -20.13
C LYS A 596 -14.06 21.02 -20.10
N LYS A 597 -13.76 21.95 -20.99
CA LYS A 597 -14.52 23.19 -21.20
C LYS A 597 -14.33 23.71 -22.62
N ALA A 598 -15.43 23.86 -23.34
CA ALA A 598 -15.40 24.37 -24.71
C ALA A 598 -14.87 25.81 -24.78
N GLY A 599 -14.00 26.07 -25.77
CA GLY A 599 -13.41 27.38 -26.02
C GLY A 599 -12.00 27.54 -25.46
N LYS A 600 -11.57 28.80 -25.34
CA LYS A 600 -10.22 29.22 -24.94
C LYS A 600 -9.73 28.48 -23.67
N PRO A 601 -8.51 27.88 -23.69
CA PRO A 601 -7.99 27.17 -22.55
C PRO A 601 -7.63 28.13 -21.41
N GLN A 602 -7.68 27.62 -20.18
CA GLN A 602 -7.32 28.35 -18.97
C GLN A 602 -6.29 27.53 -18.20
N PHE A 603 -5.22 28.17 -17.73
CA PHE A 603 -4.20 27.52 -16.92
C PHE A 603 -3.82 28.40 -15.73
N LYS A 604 -4.05 27.89 -14.52
CA LYS A 604 -3.67 28.51 -13.26
C LYS A 604 -2.80 27.56 -12.46
N VAL A 605 -1.75 28.10 -11.86
CA VAL A 605 -0.82 27.36 -11.01
C VAL A 605 -0.79 27.98 -9.63
N THR A 606 -0.88 27.13 -8.61
CA THR A 606 -0.74 27.53 -7.21
C THR A 606 0.29 26.63 -6.54
N LEU A 607 1.36 27.21 -6.01
CA LEU A 607 2.31 26.48 -5.16
C LEU A 607 1.90 26.67 -3.70
N LEU A 608 1.67 25.56 -3.01
CA LEU A 608 1.29 25.51 -1.61
C LEU A 608 2.47 24.97 -0.78
N GLU A 609 2.79 25.66 0.32
CA GLU A 609 3.76 25.19 1.31
C GLU A 609 3.08 24.78 2.60
N GLN A 610 3.80 24.00 3.43
CA GLN A 610 3.33 23.66 4.77
C GLN A 610 3.52 24.87 5.69
N VAL A 611 2.55 25.12 6.57
CA VAL A 611 2.67 26.17 7.60
C VAL A 611 3.97 26.01 8.40
N LYS A 612 4.33 24.75 8.75
CA LYS A 612 5.64 24.37 9.30
C LYS A 612 6.03 22.96 8.85
N LYS A 613 7.31 22.77 8.53
CA LYS A 613 7.85 21.45 8.18
C LYS A 613 7.77 20.44 9.33
N GLU A 614 8.08 20.89 10.54
CA GLU A 614 8.08 20.07 11.76
C GLU A 614 7.13 20.66 12.81
N PRO A 615 6.61 19.83 13.74
CA PRO A 615 5.87 20.33 14.89
C PRO A 615 6.69 21.32 15.72
N GLN A 616 6.08 22.41 16.17
CA GLN A 616 6.75 23.49 16.92
C GLN A 616 5.81 24.15 17.92
N ILE A 617 6.32 24.48 19.11
CA ILE A 617 5.62 25.30 20.09
C ILE A 617 6.29 26.68 20.15
N VAL A 618 5.51 27.72 19.87
CA VAL A 618 5.97 29.12 19.80
C VAL A 618 5.36 29.92 20.94
N VAL A 619 6.21 30.61 21.70
CA VAL A 619 5.83 31.54 22.78
C VAL A 619 6.41 32.91 22.46
N LYS A 620 5.56 33.95 22.42
CA LYS A 620 5.97 35.33 22.08
C LYS A 620 6.81 35.41 20.79
N GLY A 621 6.44 34.62 19.78
CA GLY A 621 7.10 34.59 18.47
C GLY A 621 8.44 33.83 18.41
N LYS A 622 8.85 33.12 19.47
CA LYS A 622 10.08 32.29 19.48
C LYS A 622 9.77 30.84 19.80
N GLN A 623 10.47 29.91 19.16
CA GLN A 623 10.40 28.49 19.52
C GLN A 623 10.83 28.30 20.97
N ALA A 624 9.93 27.71 21.77
CA ALA A 624 10.12 27.56 23.22
C ALA A 624 10.63 26.18 23.61
N VAL A 625 10.45 25.15 22.77
CA VAL A 625 10.74 23.75 23.08
C VAL A 625 11.77 23.17 22.12
N TYR A 626 12.75 22.46 22.67
CA TYR A 626 13.74 21.66 21.95
C TYR A 626 13.75 20.26 22.60
N PRO A 627 13.06 19.26 22.00
CA PRO A 627 12.92 17.96 22.63
C PRO A 627 14.26 17.19 22.66
N PRO A 628 14.46 16.28 23.64
CA PRO A 628 15.59 15.37 23.63
C PRO A 628 15.57 14.45 22.42
N GLU A 629 16.75 14.02 21.96
CA GLU A 629 16.86 12.96 20.96
C GLU A 629 16.25 11.66 21.51
N ARG A 630 15.41 10.99 20.71
CA ARG A 630 14.77 9.68 20.99
C ARG A 630 15.67 8.70 21.74
N ARG A 631 16.92 8.51 21.29
CA ARG A 631 17.90 7.57 21.87
C ARG A 631 18.40 7.91 23.29
N LYS A 632 18.08 9.10 23.81
CA LYS A 632 18.44 9.58 25.15
C LYS A 632 17.30 9.40 26.15
N ILE A 633 16.12 8.98 25.69
CA ILE A 633 14.92 8.79 26.50
C ILE A 633 14.75 7.28 26.75
N ASN A 634 14.53 6.90 28.00
CA ASN A 634 14.15 5.54 28.35
C ASN A 634 12.77 5.56 29.01
N CYS A 635 11.88 4.68 28.55
CA CYS A 635 10.60 4.42 29.18
C CYS A 635 10.42 2.90 29.32
N TYR A 636 10.25 2.41 30.54
CA TYR A 636 10.10 0.98 30.82
C TYR A 636 9.18 0.72 32.00
N LEU A 637 8.54 -0.44 32.02
CA LEU A 637 7.65 -0.84 33.11
C LEU A 637 8.48 -1.39 34.28
N GLN A 638 8.45 -0.68 35.40
CA GLN A 638 9.30 -0.97 36.57
C GLN A 638 8.61 -1.91 37.57
N SER A 639 7.32 -1.70 37.83
CA SER A 639 6.55 -2.54 38.74
C SER A 639 5.05 -2.55 38.41
N ILE A 640 4.36 -3.60 38.86
CA ILE A 640 2.90 -3.68 38.90
C ILE A 640 2.50 -4.14 40.31
N HIS A 641 1.65 -3.37 40.96
CA HIS A 641 1.05 -3.70 42.26
C HIS A 641 -0.39 -4.16 42.07
N TYR A 642 -0.85 -5.09 42.90
CA TYR A 642 -2.23 -5.56 42.94
C TYR A 642 -2.81 -5.33 44.34
N GLY A 643 -3.93 -4.61 44.40
CA GLY A 643 -4.64 -4.35 45.64
C GLY A 643 -6.05 -3.87 45.37
N SER A 644 -7.00 -4.20 46.25
CA SER A 644 -8.43 -3.88 46.06
C SER A 644 -8.98 -4.34 44.69
N GLN A 645 -8.54 -5.52 44.22
CA GLN A 645 -8.93 -6.13 42.95
C GLN A 645 -8.60 -5.32 41.68
N ARG A 646 -7.62 -4.41 41.74
CA ARG A 646 -7.16 -3.63 40.57
C ARG A 646 -5.64 -3.54 40.54
N LEU A 647 -5.08 -3.33 39.34
CA LEU A 647 -3.65 -3.14 39.14
C LEU A 647 -3.24 -1.66 39.26
N ALA A 648 -2.01 -1.42 39.69
CA ALA A 648 -1.33 -0.14 39.57
C ALA A 648 0.07 -0.34 38.97
N ALA A 649 0.37 0.33 37.85
CA ALA A 649 1.62 0.14 37.13
C ALA A 649 2.57 1.34 37.27
N THR A 650 3.84 1.11 37.57
CA THR A 650 4.87 2.14 37.63
C THR A 650 5.73 2.14 36.38
N ILE A 651 5.73 3.25 35.66
CA ILE A 651 6.53 3.50 34.46
C ILE A 651 7.71 4.36 34.86
N GLN A 652 8.93 3.87 34.65
CA GLN A 652 10.15 4.64 34.87
C GLN A 652 10.51 5.41 33.60
N ILE A 653 10.74 6.71 33.74
CA ILE A 653 11.09 7.65 32.66
C ILE A 653 12.43 8.29 33.00
N GLU A 654 13.33 8.31 32.02
CA GLU A 654 14.66 8.89 32.13
C GLU A 654 14.95 9.77 30.90
N GLY A 655 15.71 10.85 31.09
CA GLY A 655 16.13 11.74 29.99
C GLY A 655 15.11 12.81 29.57
N VAL A 656 14.05 13.01 30.36
CA VAL A 656 12.95 13.95 30.11
C VAL A 656 12.81 14.89 31.30
N GLN A 657 12.49 16.16 31.04
CA GLN A 657 12.21 17.14 32.10
C GLN A 657 10.97 16.74 32.91
N THR A 658 11.09 16.83 34.23
CA THR A 658 10.07 16.36 35.18
C THR A 658 8.72 17.07 34.99
N GLU A 659 8.72 18.36 34.63
CA GLU A 659 7.51 19.16 34.36
C GLU A 659 6.73 18.65 33.14
N VAL A 660 7.43 18.08 32.14
CA VAL A 660 6.80 17.50 30.95
C VAL A 660 6.16 16.16 31.28
N VAL A 661 6.79 15.37 32.15
CA VAL A 661 6.23 14.10 32.64
C VAL A 661 5.00 14.35 33.51
N GLU A 662 5.04 15.35 34.40
CA GLU A 662 3.90 15.80 35.18
C GLU A 662 2.73 16.22 34.28
N ALA A 663 3.02 17.03 33.25
CA ALA A 663 2.03 17.47 32.27
C ALA A 663 1.41 16.28 31.51
N TYR A 664 2.24 15.35 31.02
CA TYR A 664 1.75 14.14 30.35
C TYR A 664 0.84 13.32 31.27
N ALA A 665 1.25 13.07 32.52
CA ALA A 665 0.45 12.33 33.49
C ALA A 665 -0.90 13.03 33.73
N SER A 666 -0.89 14.35 33.94
CA SER A 666 -2.11 15.15 34.13
C SER A 666 -3.06 15.06 32.94
N LEU A 667 -2.53 15.12 31.70
CA LEU A 667 -3.32 14.95 30.48
C LEU A 667 -3.85 13.53 30.32
N PHE A 668 -3.06 12.53 30.72
CA PHE A 668 -3.48 11.13 30.72
C PHE A 668 -4.69 10.94 31.64
N GLY A 669 -4.65 11.47 32.86
CA GLY A 669 -5.78 11.41 33.80
C GLY A 669 -7.05 12.13 33.31
N LYS A 670 -6.91 13.06 32.36
CA LYS A 670 -8.03 13.73 31.67
C LYS A 670 -8.51 13.01 30.41
N GLY A 671 -7.83 11.92 30.02
CA GLY A 671 -8.13 11.17 28.81
C GLY A 671 -7.66 11.85 27.51
N LEU A 672 -6.77 12.83 27.56
CA LEU A 672 -6.34 13.60 26.37
C LEU A 672 -5.14 12.98 25.63
N VAL A 673 -4.40 12.07 26.27
CA VAL A 673 -3.24 11.35 25.70
C VAL A 673 -3.35 9.85 26.00
N GLY A 674 -2.70 9.01 25.18
CA GLY A 674 -2.74 7.56 25.36
C GLY A 674 -4.07 6.90 24.95
N GLN A 675 -4.91 7.58 24.16
CA GLN A 675 -6.26 7.11 23.80
C GLN A 675 -6.29 5.82 22.96
N ASP A 676 -5.22 5.50 22.24
CA ASP A 676 -5.12 4.27 21.44
C ASP A 676 -5.00 3.00 22.32
N TYR A 677 -4.72 3.15 23.61
CA TYR A 677 -4.43 2.04 24.54
C TYR A 677 -5.51 1.92 25.61
N ASP A 678 -5.98 0.71 25.86
CA ASP A 678 -6.90 0.39 26.93
C ASP A 678 -6.17 -0.17 28.16
N PHE A 679 -6.37 0.51 29.29
CA PHE A 679 -5.78 0.18 30.58
C PHE A 679 -6.83 -0.34 31.56
N HIS A 680 -7.94 -0.95 31.11
CA HIS A 680 -9.06 -1.36 31.96
C HIS A 680 -8.69 -2.20 33.20
N LEU A 681 -7.58 -2.97 33.15
CA LEU A 681 -7.07 -3.73 34.30
C LEU A 681 -6.45 -2.85 35.39
N TYR A 682 -5.98 -1.67 35.01
CA TYR A 682 -5.26 -0.75 35.86
C TYR A 682 -6.21 0.31 36.41
N LYS A 683 -6.19 0.49 37.72
CA LYS A 683 -6.84 1.64 38.38
C LYS A 683 -5.96 2.88 38.28
N GLN A 684 -4.64 2.72 38.41
CA GLN A 684 -3.69 3.83 38.43
C GLN A 684 -2.44 3.53 37.61
N LEU A 685 -1.92 4.57 36.96
CA LEU A 685 -0.56 4.59 36.42
C LEU A 685 0.28 5.55 37.26
N ILE A 686 1.53 5.17 37.53
CA ILE A 686 2.53 6.00 38.20
C ILE A 686 3.64 6.30 37.19
N PHE A 687 3.74 7.56 36.78
CA PHE A 687 4.85 8.05 35.96
C PHE A 687 5.97 8.54 36.88
N GLN A 688 7.15 7.92 36.80
CA GLN A 688 8.27 8.22 37.69
C GLN A 688 9.45 8.83 36.92
N ALA A 689 9.86 10.05 37.29
CA ALA A 689 10.97 10.78 36.68
C ALA A 689 11.79 11.52 37.75
N GLU A 690 13.13 11.43 37.68
CA GLU A 690 14.06 12.09 38.62
C GLU A 690 13.73 11.91 40.13
N GLY A 691 13.16 10.76 40.50
CA GLY A 691 12.74 10.45 41.87
C GLY A 691 11.37 11.03 42.28
N GLN A 692 10.71 11.79 41.40
CA GLN A 692 9.34 12.25 41.58
C GLN A 692 8.35 11.22 40.99
N ARG A 693 7.15 11.14 41.59
CA ARG A 693 6.09 10.18 41.20
C ARG A 693 4.79 10.92 40.94
N PHE A 694 4.28 10.79 39.72
CA PHE A 694 2.99 11.34 39.30
C PHE A 694 1.98 10.21 39.17
N MET A 695 1.12 10.10 40.18
CA MET A 695 0.08 9.08 40.24
C MET A 695 -1.19 9.62 39.59
N VAL A 696 -1.74 8.87 38.64
CA VAL A 696 -2.96 9.26 37.95
C VAL A 696 -3.92 8.08 37.83
N ASP A 697 -5.19 8.34 38.11
CA ASP A 697 -6.24 7.36 37.88
C ASP A 697 -6.40 7.15 36.37
N VAL A 698 -6.56 5.89 35.98
CA VAL A 698 -6.83 5.53 34.59
C VAL A 698 -8.23 6.02 34.23
N PRO A 699 -8.38 6.85 33.18
CA PRO A 699 -9.69 7.30 32.72
C PRO A 699 -10.56 6.12 32.34
N GLN A 700 -11.85 6.18 32.69
CA GLN A 700 -12.81 5.21 32.17
C GLN A 700 -13.04 5.49 30.68
N LYS A 701 -12.69 4.52 29.84
CA LYS A 701 -13.10 4.55 28.43
C LYS A 701 -14.59 4.23 28.31
N ALA A 702 -15.20 4.73 27.24
CA ALA A 702 -16.50 4.24 26.81
C ALA A 702 -16.42 2.71 26.64
N PRO A 703 -17.47 1.96 27.01
CA PRO A 703 -17.51 0.53 26.77
C PRO A 703 -17.28 0.24 25.28
N GLU A 704 -16.62 -0.88 24.98
CA GLU A 704 -16.45 -1.34 23.61
C GLU A 704 -17.81 -1.45 22.91
N ALA A 705 -17.77 -1.28 21.59
CA ALA A 705 -18.97 -1.42 20.78
C ALA A 705 -19.58 -2.81 21.00
N VAL A 706 -20.89 -2.86 21.24
CA VAL A 706 -21.57 -4.14 21.39
C VAL A 706 -21.44 -4.89 20.07
N GLN A 707 -20.97 -6.14 20.13
CA GLN A 707 -20.86 -7.00 18.97
C GLN A 707 -22.23 -7.62 18.64
N ASP A 708 -23.08 -6.82 17.99
CA ASP A 708 -24.48 -7.13 17.70
C ASP A 708 -24.83 -7.11 16.20
N LEU A 709 -23.82 -6.96 15.32
CA LEU A 709 -24.00 -7.01 13.87
C LEU A 709 -23.47 -8.31 13.27
N THR A 710 -24.10 -8.70 12.17
CA THR A 710 -23.56 -9.65 11.18
C THR A 710 -23.11 -8.88 9.96
N ILE A 711 -22.13 -9.39 9.22
CA ILE A 711 -21.58 -8.69 8.05
C ILE A 711 -22.64 -8.45 6.95
N ASP A 712 -23.66 -9.30 6.83
CA ASP A 712 -24.78 -9.12 5.89
C ASP A 712 -25.64 -7.88 6.16
N GLN A 713 -25.52 -7.28 7.35
CA GLN A 713 -26.24 -6.07 7.73
C GLN A 713 -25.45 -4.79 7.40
N ILE A 714 -24.22 -4.92 6.90
CA ILE A 714 -23.33 -3.80 6.57
C ILE A 714 -23.36 -3.58 5.05
N ASP A 715 -23.53 -2.34 4.62
CA ASP A 715 -23.37 -1.97 3.21
C ASP A 715 -21.88 -1.90 2.86
N LEU A 716 -21.45 -2.75 1.94
CA LEU A 716 -20.05 -2.89 1.50
C LEU A 716 -19.78 -2.21 0.14
N TYR A 717 -20.78 -1.55 -0.45
CA TYR A 717 -20.63 -0.76 -1.68
C TYR A 717 -19.90 -1.48 -2.84
N PRO A 718 -20.28 -2.70 -3.24
CA PRO A 718 -19.51 -3.49 -4.21
C PRO A 718 -19.34 -2.84 -5.60
N GLU A 719 -20.20 -1.89 -5.96
CA GLU A 719 -20.24 -1.22 -7.26
C GLU A 719 -19.83 0.26 -7.19
N GLN A 720 -19.35 0.75 -6.03
CA GLN A 720 -18.95 2.15 -5.85
C GLN A 720 -17.52 2.24 -5.33
N VAL A 721 -16.79 3.27 -5.79
CA VAL A 721 -15.47 3.60 -5.25
C VAL A 721 -15.63 4.00 -3.78
N ILE A 722 -14.97 3.27 -2.89
CA ILE A 722 -15.00 3.55 -1.44
C ILE A 722 -13.98 4.65 -1.12
N GLY A 723 -14.46 5.80 -0.66
CA GLY A 723 -13.61 6.88 -0.12
C GLY A 723 -13.21 6.63 1.33
N TYR A 724 -12.38 7.51 1.89
CA TYR A 724 -11.91 7.38 3.27
C TYR A 724 -13.04 7.43 4.31
N GLU A 725 -14.05 8.26 4.11
CA GLU A 725 -15.18 8.39 5.04
C GLU A 725 -16.09 7.15 4.99
N GLU A 726 -16.37 6.63 3.80
CA GLU A 726 -17.10 5.38 3.62
C GLU A 726 -16.34 4.20 4.23
N TYR A 727 -15.02 4.12 4.01
CA TYR A 727 -14.13 3.15 4.65
C TYR A 727 -14.23 3.20 6.18
N LEU A 728 -14.09 4.37 6.79
CA LEU A 728 -14.21 4.51 8.25
C LEU A 728 -15.59 4.07 8.75
N SER A 729 -16.66 4.40 8.03
CA SER A 729 -18.02 3.99 8.36
C SER A 729 -18.17 2.46 8.36
N ILE A 730 -17.59 1.77 7.38
CA ILE A 730 -17.56 0.30 7.33
C ILE A 730 -16.75 -0.24 8.51
N ILE A 731 -15.55 0.31 8.77
CA ILE A 731 -14.68 -0.09 9.89
C ILE A 731 -15.39 0.01 11.24
N GLN A 732 -16.14 1.09 11.51
CA GLN A 732 -16.88 1.24 12.77
C GLN A 732 -18.01 0.21 12.90
N GLN A 733 -18.64 -0.20 11.79
CA GLN A 733 -19.65 -1.25 11.80
C GLN A 733 -19.02 -2.64 11.99
N LEU A 734 -17.87 -2.90 11.34
CA LEU A 734 -17.14 -4.16 11.48
C LEU A 734 -16.62 -4.41 12.90
N LYS A 735 -16.31 -3.37 13.68
CA LYS A 735 -16.01 -3.50 15.12
C LYS A 735 -17.16 -4.14 15.93
N ARG A 736 -18.38 -4.19 15.39
CA ARG A 736 -19.56 -4.81 16.01
C ARG A 736 -19.83 -6.24 15.52
N VAL A 737 -18.92 -6.84 14.75
CA VAL A 737 -19.03 -8.22 14.27
C VAL A 737 -18.18 -9.13 15.16
N PRO A 738 -18.75 -10.16 15.83
CA PRO A 738 -18.05 -10.91 16.88
C PRO A 738 -16.93 -11.83 16.37
N GLN A 739 -17.02 -12.34 15.15
CA GLN A 739 -16.03 -13.28 14.59
C GLN A 739 -14.68 -12.64 14.22
N ILE A 740 -14.55 -11.31 14.34
CA ILE A 740 -13.40 -10.55 13.88
C ILE A 740 -12.92 -9.56 14.93
N SER A 741 -11.64 -9.20 14.83
CA SER A 741 -11.05 -8.09 15.56
C SER A 741 -10.62 -7.00 14.60
N VAL A 742 -11.04 -5.77 14.85
CA VAL A 742 -10.72 -4.61 13.99
C VAL A 742 -9.92 -3.61 14.80
N TYR A 743 -8.70 -3.30 14.35
CA TYR A 743 -7.78 -2.47 15.12
C TYR A 743 -6.95 -1.55 14.22
N LYS A 744 -6.61 -0.38 14.76
CA LYS A 744 -5.74 0.60 14.11
C LYS A 744 -4.31 0.08 14.07
N ILE A 745 -3.66 0.17 12.92
CA ILE A 745 -2.27 -0.27 12.71
C ILE A 745 -1.31 0.90 12.48
N ALA A 746 -1.80 2.02 11.95
CA ALA A 746 -1.00 3.20 11.66
C ALA A 746 -1.84 4.48 11.58
N THR A 747 -1.14 5.60 11.56
CA THR A 747 -1.66 6.92 11.16
C THR A 747 -0.84 7.37 9.95
N SER A 748 -1.47 7.91 8.92
CA SER A 748 -0.82 8.37 7.69
C SER A 748 -0.07 9.70 7.85
N TYR A 749 0.66 10.09 6.81
CA TYR A 749 1.35 11.38 6.74
C TYR A 749 0.38 12.57 6.95
N LEU A 750 -0.87 12.51 6.50
CA LEU A 750 -1.85 13.58 6.72
C LEU A 750 -2.78 13.33 7.91
N GLY A 751 -2.46 12.36 8.79
CA GLY A 751 -3.17 12.14 10.05
C GLY A 751 -4.39 11.22 9.96
N ARG A 752 -4.56 10.48 8.86
CA ARG A 752 -5.68 9.53 8.68
C ARG A 752 -5.35 8.18 9.29
N GLU A 753 -6.35 7.49 9.80
CA GLU A 753 -6.19 6.21 10.49
C GLU A 753 -6.27 5.03 9.53
N ILE A 754 -5.41 4.04 9.73
CA ILE A 754 -5.36 2.81 8.93
C ILE A 754 -5.67 1.64 9.86
N TYR A 755 -6.56 0.75 9.42
CA TYR A 755 -7.04 -0.39 10.18
C TYR A 755 -6.76 -1.73 9.49
N ALA A 756 -6.55 -2.76 10.30
CA ALA A 756 -6.53 -4.16 9.89
C ALA A 756 -7.68 -4.94 10.55
N ILE A 757 -8.02 -6.06 9.92
CA ILE A 757 -9.08 -6.97 10.34
C ILE A 757 -8.47 -8.36 10.51
N GLU A 758 -8.49 -8.88 11.74
CA GLU A 758 -8.05 -10.25 12.07
C GLU A 758 -9.28 -11.15 12.23
N LEU A 759 -9.29 -12.32 11.58
CA LEU A 759 -10.28 -13.36 11.87
C LEU A 759 -9.90 -14.10 13.15
N LEU A 760 -10.86 -14.27 14.06
CA LEU A 760 -10.60 -14.84 15.38
C LEU A 760 -11.03 -16.31 15.45
N PRO A 761 -10.21 -17.21 16.02
CA PRO A 761 -10.67 -18.54 16.39
C PRO A 761 -11.73 -18.44 17.50
N LYS A 762 -12.64 -19.41 17.56
CA LYS A 762 -13.75 -19.48 18.55
C LYS A 762 -13.23 -19.41 20.00
N ALA A 763 -12.02 -19.91 20.23
CA ALA A 763 -11.39 -19.89 21.55
C ALA A 763 -10.97 -18.47 21.99
N ALA A 764 -10.83 -17.51 21.08
CA ALA A 764 -10.37 -16.15 21.38
C ALA A 764 -11.30 -15.38 22.34
N ASP A 765 -12.59 -15.76 22.41
CA ASP A 765 -13.59 -15.14 23.28
C ASP A 765 -13.45 -15.49 24.76
N SER A 766 -12.49 -16.36 25.12
CA SER A 766 -12.28 -16.79 26.50
C SER A 766 -10.79 -16.96 26.81
N GLY A 767 -10.35 -16.60 28.02
CA GLY A 767 -8.98 -16.85 28.48
C GLY A 767 -7.88 -16.22 27.61
N TYR A 768 -6.74 -16.91 27.54
CA TYR A 768 -5.55 -16.48 26.79
C TYR A 768 -5.25 -17.41 25.62
N LEU A 769 -5.03 -16.82 24.45
CA LEU A 769 -4.57 -17.48 23.23
C LEU A 769 -3.10 -17.11 22.94
N SER A 770 -2.22 -18.11 22.87
CA SER A 770 -0.81 -17.90 22.56
C SER A 770 -0.57 -17.72 21.06
N ARG A 771 -0.08 -16.53 20.68
CA ARG A 771 0.37 -16.27 19.31
C ARG A 771 1.56 -17.16 18.93
N THR A 772 2.48 -17.39 19.86
CA THR A 772 3.65 -18.26 19.65
C THR A 772 3.22 -19.66 19.20
N LYS A 773 2.21 -20.24 19.86
CA LYS A 773 1.69 -21.57 19.48
C LYS A 773 0.90 -21.53 18.18
N ARG A 774 0.06 -20.52 17.99
CA ARG A 774 -0.69 -20.32 16.75
C ARG A 774 0.23 -20.25 15.52
N LEU A 775 1.29 -19.45 15.58
CA LEU A 775 2.27 -19.31 14.48
C LEU A 775 3.12 -20.57 14.29
N THR A 776 3.32 -21.36 15.35
CA THR A 776 3.98 -22.66 15.23
C THR A 776 3.07 -23.71 14.59
N ASN A 777 1.76 -23.67 14.87
CA ASN A 777 0.83 -24.74 14.50
C ASN A 777 0.17 -24.52 13.13
N TYR A 778 -0.06 -23.27 12.73
CA TYR A 778 -0.91 -22.94 11.58
C TYR A 778 -0.25 -21.94 10.64
N PRO A 779 -0.46 -22.07 9.31
CA PRO A 779 -0.01 -21.07 8.35
C PRO A 779 -0.51 -19.67 8.71
N SER A 780 0.18 -18.65 8.20
CA SER A 780 -0.22 -17.25 8.38
C SER A 780 -0.24 -16.52 7.06
N GLU A 781 -1.27 -15.71 6.85
CA GLU A 781 -1.49 -14.94 5.63
C GLU A 781 -1.86 -13.49 5.95
N ILE A 782 -1.25 -12.57 5.21
CA ILE A 782 -1.65 -11.15 5.20
C ILE A 782 -2.10 -10.81 3.79
N ILE A 783 -3.32 -10.28 3.68
CA ILE A 783 -3.88 -9.74 2.45
C ILE A 783 -3.93 -8.22 2.60
N ASN A 784 -3.10 -7.53 1.84
CA ASN A 784 -3.08 -6.08 1.76
C ASN A 784 -3.86 -5.61 0.54
N ALA A 785 -4.52 -4.47 0.64
CA ALA A 785 -5.23 -3.89 -0.47
C ALA A 785 -4.99 -2.37 -0.57
N ARG A 786 -4.95 -1.91 -1.82
CA ARG A 786 -5.00 -0.48 -2.18
C ARG A 786 -3.89 0.33 -1.51
N HIS A 787 -2.66 -0.18 -1.59
CA HIS A 787 -1.48 0.61 -1.29
C HIS A 787 -1.25 1.69 -2.37
N HIS A 788 -1.64 1.39 -3.60
CA HIS A 788 -1.82 2.40 -4.62
C HIS A 788 -3.28 2.83 -4.62
N ALA A 789 -3.55 4.11 -4.42
CA ALA A 789 -4.91 4.48 -4.04
C ALA A 789 -5.90 4.60 -5.21
N ASN A 790 -5.41 4.71 -6.45
CA ASN A 790 -6.22 4.69 -7.66
C ASN A 790 -6.67 3.28 -8.10
N GLU A 791 -6.09 2.24 -7.49
CA GLU A 791 -6.40 0.83 -7.72
C GLU A 791 -7.56 0.40 -6.78
N VAL A 792 -8.78 0.75 -7.19
CA VAL A 792 -9.93 0.90 -6.28
C VAL A 792 -10.55 -0.41 -5.81
N SER A 793 -10.53 -1.45 -6.65
CA SER A 793 -11.27 -2.69 -6.45
C SER A 793 -10.66 -3.57 -5.36
N GLY A 794 -9.38 -3.36 -4.99
CA GLY A 794 -8.74 -4.07 -3.88
C GLY A 794 -9.49 -3.87 -2.55
N THR A 795 -9.96 -2.65 -2.25
CA THR A 795 -10.75 -2.39 -1.02
C THR A 795 -12.11 -3.07 -1.06
N ASN A 796 -12.80 -3.00 -2.21
CA ASN A 796 -14.09 -3.65 -2.40
C ASN A 796 -13.94 -5.18 -2.29
N GLY A 797 -12.91 -5.74 -2.93
CA GLY A 797 -12.55 -7.16 -2.89
C GLY A 797 -12.24 -7.63 -1.48
N ALA A 798 -11.47 -6.87 -0.69
CA ALA A 798 -11.18 -7.18 0.70
C ALA A 798 -12.44 -7.30 1.57
N PHE A 799 -13.42 -6.41 1.39
CA PHE A 799 -14.69 -6.48 2.13
C PHE A 799 -15.59 -7.62 1.63
N LEU A 800 -15.64 -7.88 0.33
CA LEU A 800 -16.39 -9.01 -0.23
C LEU A 800 -15.79 -10.36 0.17
N LEU A 801 -14.46 -10.46 0.21
CA LEU A 801 -13.74 -11.64 0.71
C LEU A 801 -14.10 -11.88 2.17
N LEU A 802 -14.03 -10.83 3.00
CA LEU A 802 -14.43 -10.94 4.41
C LEU A 802 -15.88 -11.40 4.56
N LYS A 803 -16.78 -10.89 3.72
CA LYS A 803 -18.17 -11.35 3.69
C LYS A 803 -18.27 -12.84 3.40
N GLU A 804 -17.60 -13.32 2.36
CA GLU A 804 -17.62 -14.74 2.00
C GLU A 804 -17.08 -15.61 3.15
N LEU A 805 -15.92 -15.25 3.72
CA LEU A 805 -15.29 -15.98 4.82
C LEU A 805 -16.16 -16.07 6.08
N LEU A 806 -17.02 -15.08 6.32
CA LEU A 806 -17.89 -15.03 7.49
C LEU A 806 -19.29 -15.63 7.26
N THR A 807 -19.69 -15.84 6.01
CA THR A 807 -21.07 -16.26 5.67
C THR A 807 -21.16 -17.62 4.99
N ASP A 808 -20.15 -18.05 4.23
CA ASP A 808 -20.12 -19.39 3.65
C ASP A 808 -19.75 -20.43 4.72
N PRO A 809 -20.61 -21.45 4.96
CA PRO A 809 -20.30 -22.56 5.87
C PRO A 809 -18.99 -23.29 5.61
N LYS A 810 -18.45 -23.25 4.38
CA LYS A 810 -17.12 -23.80 4.04
C LYS A 810 -16.02 -23.18 4.89
N TYR A 811 -16.12 -21.89 5.20
CA TYR A 811 -15.08 -21.11 5.89
C TYR A 811 -15.36 -20.91 7.39
N GLN A 812 -16.40 -21.53 7.96
CA GLN A 812 -16.79 -21.34 9.37
C GLN A 812 -15.68 -21.64 10.41
N ASP A 813 -14.69 -22.44 10.04
CA ASP A 813 -13.55 -22.85 10.87
C ASP A 813 -12.20 -22.34 10.31
N VAL A 814 -12.20 -21.39 9.36
CA VAL A 814 -10.97 -20.88 8.72
C VAL A 814 -9.97 -20.36 9.76
N ALA A 815 -10.45 -19.61 10.75
CA ALA A 815 -9.62 -19.03 11.80
C ALA A 815 -9.08 -20.08 12.79
N GLU A 816 -9.62 -21.30 12.82
CA GLU A 816 -9.04 -22.39 13.63
C GLU A 816 -7.75 -22.92 13.00
N HIS A 817 -7.63 -22.84 11.67
CA HIS A 817 -6.58 -23.49 10.88
C HIS A 817 -5.63 -22.53 10.16
N LEU A 818 -5.95 -21.24 10.12
CA LEU A 818 -5.18 -20.19 9.46
C LEU A 818 -5.13 -18.93 10.34
N ASN A 819 -3.98 -18.26 10.41
CA ASN A 819 -3.90 -16.89 10.94
C ASN A 819 -4.06 -15.91 9.79
N LEU A 820 -5.24 -15.30 9.65
CA LEU A 820 -5.58 -14.44 8.52
C LEU A 820 -5.82 -12.99 8.96
N VAL A 821 -5.14 -12.06 8.28
CA VAL A 821 -5.30 -10.61 8.47
C VAL A 821 -5.51 -9.92 7.14
N ILE A 822 -6.48 -9.02 7.10
CA ILE A 822 -6.83 -8.23 5.92
C ILE A 822 -6.61 -6.74 6.23
N VAL A 823 -5.92 -6.01 5.36
CA VAL A 823 -5.79 -4.55 5.37
C VAL A 823 -6.58 -3.99 4.19
N PRO A 824 -7.83 -3.53 4.38
CA PRO A 824 -8.68 -3.16 3.25
C PRO A 824 -8.27 -1.88 2.51
N LEU A 825 -7.55 -0.98 3.19
CA LEU A 825 -7.13 0.31 2.63
C LEU A 825 -5.85 0.77 3.33
N GLU A 826 -4.71 0.58 2.68
CA GLU A 826 -3.43 1.02 3.24
C GLU A 826 -3.14 2.51 2.97
N ASN A 827 -3.29 2.95 1.72
CA ASN A 827 -2.98 4.33 1.34
C ASN A 827 -4.18 5.27 1.46
N VAL A 828 -4.54 5.57 2.71
CA VAL A 828 -5.67 6.45 3.06
C VAL A 828 -5.50 7.90 2.60
N ASP A 829 -4.28 8.39 2.44
CA ASP A 829 -4.02 9.77 1.99
C ASP A 829 -4.18 9.90 0.47
N GLY A 830 -3.57 8.99 -0.29
CA GLY A 830 -3.80 8.88 -1.72
C GLY A 830 -5.28 8.66 -2.02
N ALA A 831 -5.97 7.82 -1.23
CA ALA A 831 -7.38 7.50 -1.45
C ALA A 831 -8.28 8.72 -1.26
N ALA A 832 -7.97 9.60 -0.30
CA ALA A 832 -8.68 10.85 -0.13
C ALA A 832 -8.48 11.81 -1.32
N ILE A 833 -7.27 11.87 -1.88
CA ILE A 833 -6.98 12.68 -3.08
C ILE A 833 -7.73 12.10 -4.30
N HIS A 834 -7.58 10.79 -4.52
CA HIS A 834 -8.25 10.04 -5.59
C HIS A 834 -9.76 10.25 -5.56
N TYR A 835 -10.37 10.11 -4.39
CA TYR A 835 -11.82 10.21 -4.23
C TYR A 835 -12.37 11.61 -4.59
N GLU A 836 -11.60 12.68 -4.37
CA GLU A 836 -12.01 14.02 -4.80
C GLU A 836 -11.85 14.24 -6.31
N LEU A 837 -10.82 13.65 -6.93
CA LEU A 837 -10.59 13.76 -8.38
C LEU A 837 -11.64 12.96 -9.16
N GLN A 838 -11.88 11.70 -8.78
CA GLN A 838 -12.81 10.82 -9.49
C GLN A 838 -14.26 11.34 -9.49
N LYS A 839 -14.67 12.16 -8.50
CA LYS A 839 -15.99 12.82 -8.51
C LYS A 839 -16.24 13.66 -9.77
N LYS A 840 -15.18 14.16 -10.39
CA LYS A 840 -15.25 14.97 -11.63
C LYS A 840 -14.92 14.14 -12.87
N THR A 841 -13.96 13.23 -12.74
CA THR A 841 -13.45 12.39 -13.83
C THR A 841 -13.42 10.91 -13.39
N PRO A 842 -14.61 10.28 -13.28
CA PRO A 842 -14.77 8.98 -12.61
C PRO A 842 -14.18 7.79 -13.35
N GLU A 843 -13.66 8.00 -14.57
CA GLU A 843 -13.17 6.93 -15.45
C GLU A 843 -11.70 7.13 -15.83
N TRP A 844 -11.02 8.13 -15.24
CA TRP A 844 -9.62 8.45 -15.50
C TRP A 844 -8.69 7.60 -14.62
N LYS A 845 -7.44 7.38 -15.07
CA LYS A 845 -6.45 6.57 -14.34
C LYS A 845 -6.04 7.20 -13.00
N LEU A 846 -5.90 8.52 -12.98
CA LEU A 846 -5.61 9.32 -11.78
C LEU A 846 -4.34 8.89 -11.02
N HIS A 847 -3.24 8.58 -11.74
CA HIS A 847 -1.98 8.15 -11.12
C HIS A 847 -1.35 9.18 -10.18
N VAL A 848 -1.77 10.44 -10.26
CA VAL A 848 -1.42 11.47 -9.26
C VAL A 848 -1.71 11.03 -7.82
N ALA A 849 -2.74 10.20 -7.63
CA ALA A 849 -3.16 9.68 -6.34
C ALA A 849 -2.67 8.25 -6.09
N ARG A 850 -1.79 7.72 -6.95
CA ARG A 850 -1.18 6.38 -6.77
C ARG A 850 -0.45 6.30 -5.44
N PHE A 851 0.42 7.26 -5.16
CA PHE A 851 1.27 7.30 -3.96
C PHE A 851 0.62 8.04 -2.78
N ASN A 852 1.34 8.26 -1.69
CA ASN A 852 0.77 8.93 -0.50
C ASN A 852 0.54 10.44 -0.71
N GLY A 853 0.13 11.14 0.35
CA GLY A 853 -0.26 12.55 0.31
C GLY A 853 0.79 13.55 -0.20
N VAL A 854 2.04 13.14 -0.41
CA VAL A 854 3.12 13.98 -0.97
C VAL A 854 3.77 13.36 -2.21
N GLY A 855 3.18 12.30 -2.76
CA GLY A 855 3.70 11.59 -3.94
C GLY A 855 4.82 10.60 -3.64
N LYS A 856 5.01 10.20 -2.37
CA LYS A 856 6.04 9.21 -1.98
C LYS A 856 5.50 7.79 -2.12
N GLU A 857 6.24 6.95 -2.85
CA GLU A 857 6.10 5.50 -2.77
C GLU A 857 6.62 5.02 -1.41
N PHE A 858 5.72 4.88 -0.44
CA PHE A 858 6.05 4.55 0.95
C PHE A 858 6.26 3.04 1.14
N TYR A 859 5.97 2.20 0.15
CA TYR A 859 6.30 0.78 0.20
C TYR A 859 7.82 0.53 0.41
N TYR A 860 8.67 1.43 -0.08
CA TYR A 860 10.13 1.41 0.20
C TYR A 860 10.49 1.77 1.65
N GLU A 861 9.55 2.32 2.42
CA GLU A 861 9.74 2.70 3.82
C GLU A 861 9.30 1.60 4.79
N TYR A 862 8.79 0.46 4.28
CA TYR A 862 8.56 -0.71 5.12
C TYR A 862 9.85 -1.12 5.85
N PHE A 863 9.70 -1.47 7.13
CA PHE A 863 10.79 -1.78 8.05
C PHE A 863 11.78 -0.62 8.34
N ASN A 864 11.49 0.62 7.90
CA ASN A 864 12.20 1.83 8.33
C ASN A 864 11.53 2.41 9.59
N LEU A 865 12.00 2.02 10.78
CA LEU A 865 11.41 2.44 12.07
C LEU A 865 11.61 3.93 12.44
N GLU A 866 12.23 4.73 11.55
CA GLU A 866 12.43 6.18 11.73
C GLU A 866 11.72 7.01 10.66
N THR A 867 10.94 6.37 9.77
CA THR A 867 10.28 7.05 8.66
C THR A 867 9.26 8.10 9.13
N GLN A 868 9.14 9.20 8.38
CA GLN A 868 8.08 10.20 8.57
C GLN A 868 6.75 9.78 7.91
N HIS A 869 6.82 8.77 7.04
CA HIS A 869 5.71 8.10 6.39
C HIS A 869 5.29 6.97 7.30
N THR A 870 4.44 7.29 8.28
CA THR A 870 4.07 6.37 9.36
C THR A 870 3.00 5.33 8.97
N GLU A 871 2.37 5.47 7.81
CA GLU A 871 1.54 4.45 7.17
C GLU A 871 2.32 3.14 6.89
N ALA A 872 3.58 3.25 6.44
CA ALA A 872 4.50 2.13 6.22
C ALA A 872 4.77 1.29 7.48
N LEU A 873 4.62 1.90 8.66
CA LEU A 873 4.78 1.20 9.93
C LEU A 873 3.62 0.24 10.21
N GLY A 874 2.45 0.43 9.60
CA GLY A 874 1.31 -0.47 9.74
C GLY A 874 1.66 -1.89 9.31
N MET A 875 2.16 -2.05 8.09
CA MET A 875 2.58 -3.35 7.57
C MET A 875 3.78 -3.92 8.35
N THR A 876 4.73 -3.06 8.72
CA THR A 876 5.89 -3.42 9.54
C THR A 876 5.48 -4.09 10.86
N ARG A 877 4.49 -3.53 11.55
CA ARG A 877 3.97 -4.04 12.83
C ARG A 877 3.12 -5.30 12.66
N LEU A 878 2.35 -5.40 11.58
CA LEU A 878 1.61 -6.61 11.24
C LEU A 878 2.58 -7.77 10.95
N TYR A 879 3.65 -7.51 10.21
CA TYR A 879 4.67 -8.51 9.91
C TYR A 879 5.32 -9.05 11.18
N GLU A 880 5.71 -8.19 12.13
CA GLU A 880 6.25 -8.60 13.44
C GLU A 880 5.29 -9.53 14.20
N ARG A 881 3.98 -9.26 14.14
CA ARG A 881 2.97 -10.01 14.89
C ARG A 881 2.56 -11.33 14.23
N PHE A 882 2.53 -11.41 12.91
CA PHE A 882 1.93 -12.53 12.18
C PHE A 882 2.92 -13.38 11.40
N VAL A 883 4.12 -12.88 11.08
CA VAL A 883 5.21 -13.64 10.41
C VAL A 883 4.67 -14.51 9.24
N PRO A 884 4.05 -13.89 8.23
CA PRO A 884 3.26 -14.58 7.21
C PRO A 884 4.08 -15.55 6.38
N ASP A 885 3.51 -16.74 6.12
CA ASP A 885 3.99 -17.68 5.11
C ASP A 885 3.70 -17.14 3.69
N VAL A 886 2.51 -16.53 3.53
CA VAL A 886 2.02 -15.93 2.28
C VAL A 886 1.62 -14.48 2.54
N MET A 887 2.07 -13.59 1.67
CA MET A 887 1.60 -12.21 1.65
C MET A 887 1.05 -11.90 0.25
N VAL A 888 -0.21 -11.47 0.22
CA VAL A 888 -0.92 -11.07 -0.99
C VAL A 888 -1.11 -9.56 -0.97
N ASP A 889 -0.85 -8.92 -2.09
CA ASP A 889 -1.04 -7.49 -2.29
C ASP A 889 -1.99 -7.29 -3.48
N ASN A 890 -3.22 -6.91 -3.16
CA ASN A 890 -4.28 -6.67 -4.13
C ASN A 890 -4.10 -5.29 -4.78
N HIS A 891 -3.65 -5.31 -6.04
CA HIS A 891 -3.38 -4.17 -6.90
C HIS A 891 -4.31 -4.07 -8.10
N GLY A 892 -4.13 -2.98 -8.81
CA GLY A 892 -4.82 -2.59 -10.01
C GLY A 892 -3.91 -2.09 -11.12
N VAL A 893 -4.43 -2.11 -12.33
CA VAL A 893 -3.81 -1.54 -13.52
C VAL A 893 -4.85 -0.73 -14.29
N PRO A 894 -4.43 0.15 -15.22
CA PRO A 894 -5.33 0.95 -16.03
C PRO A 894 -6.55 0.15 -16.54
N THR A 895 -7.74 0.74 -16.49
CA THR A 895 -8.95 0.13 -17.08
C THR A 895 -8.96 0.19 -18.60
N HIS A 896 -8.13 1.05 -19.17
CA HIS A 896 -8.04 1.37 -20.59
C HIS A 896 -6.61 1.79 -20.93
N GLU A 897 -6.37 2.22 -22.16
CA GLU A 897 -5.07 2.66 -22.64
C GLU A 897 -4.42 3.74 -21.75
N TRP A 898 -3.16 3.51 -21.37
CA TRP A 898 -2.31 4.47 -20.68
C TRP A 898 -1.35 5.15 -21.66
N GLU A 899 -1.81 6.25 -22.25
CA GLU A 899 -1.03 7.07 -23.17
C GLU A 899 -0.50 8.35 -22.51
N GLN A 900 0.67 8.78 -22.98
CA GLN A 900 1.41 9.97 -22.57
C GLN A 900 2.06 10.62 -23.81
N PRO A 901 1.29 11.37 -24.63
CA PRO A 901 1.76 11.94 -25.89
C PRO A 901 3.05 12.76 -25.79
N PHE A 902 3.23 13.49 -24.68
CA PHE A 902 4.44 14.29 -24.45
C PHE A 902 5.60 13.49 -23.84
N SER A 903 5.44 12.18 -23.64
CA SER A 903 6.45 11.28 -23.08
C SER A 903 6.92 10.18 -24.06
N GLY A 904 6.56 10.29 -25.35
CA GLY A 904 6.84 9.27 -26.36
C GLY A 904 5.68 8.28 -26.57
N TYR A 905 4.46 8.74 -26.33
CA TYR A 905 3.19 8.00 -26.38
C TYR A 905 2.98 6.99 -25.25
N THR A 906 4.02 6.28 -24.84
CA THR A 906 3.99 5.39 -23.67
C THR A 906 4.85 5.95 -22.54
N SER A 907 4.44 5.74 -21.29
CA SER A 907 5.23 6.17 -20.13
C SER A 907 6.65 5.60 -20.16
N PRO A 908 7.72 6.41 -20.04
CA PRO A 908 9.09 5.90 -19.99
C PRO A 908 9.29 4.83 -18.93
N SER A 909 8.63 4.98 -17.78
CA SER A 909 8.76 4.11 -16.61
C SER A 909 7.85 2.89 -16.62
N TYR A 910 6.79 2.92 -17.43
CA TYR A 910 5.73 1.91 -17.43
C TYR A 910 5.32 1.47 -18.83
N LYS A 911 6.23 1.48 -19.80
CA LYS A 911 5.94 1.14 -21.20
C LYS A 911 5.15 -0.15 -21.37
N GLY A 912 5.48 -1.19 -20.59
CA GLY A 912 4.79 -2.48 -20.62
C GLY A 912 3.33 -2.45 -20.15
N PHE A 913 2.86 -1.38 -19.50
CA PHE A 913 1.51 -1.20 -18.96
C PHE A 913 0.60 -0.36 -19.88
N TRP A 914 1.04 -0.10 -21.12
CA TRP A 914 0.30 0.73 -22.08
C TRP A 914 -1.15 0.28 -22.30
N LEU A 915 -1.42 -1.03 -22.38
CA LEU A 915 -2.76 -1.57 -22.57
C LEU A 915 -3.01 -2.73 -21.60
N PRO A 916 -4.24 -2.87 -21.05
CA PRO A 916 -4.58 -4.03 -20.25
C PRO A 916 -4.47 -5.33 -21.06
N ARG A 917 -3.96 -6.38 -20.42
CA ARG A 917 -3.65 -7.67 -21.07
C ARG A 917 -4.53 -8.84 -20.61
N SER A 918 -5.22 -8.64 -19.50
CA SER A 918 -6.20 -9.55 -18.91
C SER A 918 -7.04 -8.77 -17.89
N LEU A 919 -8.16 -9.34 -17.43
CA LEU A 919 -8.89 -8.82 -16.27
C LEU A 919 -8.01 -8.88 -15.02
N LEU A 920 -7.30 -10.00 -14.83
CA LEU A 920 -6.35 -10.22 -13.74
C LEU A 920 -5.08 -10.88 -14.28
N TYR A 921 -3.92 -10.35 -13.92
CA TYR A 921 -2.62 -11.05 -14.02
C TYR A 921 -1.85 -10.92 -12.70
N GLY A 922 -0.74 -11.64 -12.54
CA GLY A 922 -0.04 -11.70 -11.26
C GLY A 922 1.48 -11.54 -11.36
N TYR A 923 2.09 -11.10 -10.26
CA TYR A 923 3.54 -11.12 -10.04
C TYR A 923 3.89 -12.03 -8.87
N PHE A 924 4.79 -12.98 -9.10
CA PHE A 924 5.47 -13.74 -8.05
C PHE A 924 6.88 -13.18 -7.83
N TRP A 925 7.11 -12.66 -6.63
CA TRP A 925 8.42 -12.13 -6.21
C TRP A 925 9.22 -13.22 -5.52
N VAL A 926 10.20 -13.79 -6.22
CA VAL A 926 10.84 -15.05 -5.80
C VAL A 926 12.35 -14.93 -5.55
N PRO A 927 12.88 -15.56 -4.48
CA PRO A 927 14.31 -15.62 -4.27
C PRO A 927 14.95 -16.60 -5.26
N THR A 928 16.06 -16.21 -5.88
CA THR A 928 16.79 -17.03 -6.87
C THR A 928 17.81 -17.96 -6.25
N ASN A 929 18.11 -17.82 -4.96
CA ASN A 929 19.07 -18.68 -4.29
C ASN A 929 18.57 -20.13 -4.19
N GLU A 930 19.49 -21.09 -4.39
CA GLU A 930 19.17 -22.53 -4.40
C GLU A 930 18.63 -23.02 -3.05
N GLU A 931 19.10 -22.44 -1.93
CA GLU A 931 18.61 -22.79 -0.59
C GLU A 931 17.12 -22.56 -0.37
N TYR A 932 16.48 -21.71 -1.20
CA TYR A 932 15.06 -21.37 -1.11
C TYR A 932 14.20 -22.06 -2.17
N ARG A 933 14.73 -23.08 -2.87
CA ARG A 933 14.01 -23.78 -3.97
C ARG A 933 12.63 -24.32 -3.59
N SER A 934 12.41 -24.71 -2.34
CA SER A 934 11.09 -25.18 -1.90
C SER A 934 10.04 -24.07 -1.84
N ASN A 935 10.43 -22.81 -1.66
CA ASN A 935 9.50 -21.67 -1.79
C ASN A 935 8.95 -21.61 -3.23
N ILE A 936 9.79 -21.83 -4.25
CA ILE A 936 9.37 -21.83 -5.66
C ILE A 936 8.29 -22.88 -5.93
N VAL A 937 8.41 -24.07 -5.32
CA VAL A 937 7.40 -25.13 -5.45
C VAL A 937 6.04 -24.68 -4.91
N LEU A 938 6.03 -24.00 -3.76
CA LEU A 938 4.79 -23.44 -3.18
C LEU A 938 4.22 -22.32 -4.06
N ASN A 939 5.06 -21.38 -4.54
CA ASN A 939 4.61 -20.32 -5.47
C ASN A 939 3.97 -20.93 -6.72
N LYS A 940 4.55 -22.01 -7.28
CA LYS A 940 4.02 -22.69 -8.48
C LYS A 940 2.67 -23.35 -8.23
N LYS A 941 2.43 -23.84 -7.01
CA LYS A 941 1.13 -24.38 -6.62
C LYS A 941 0.08 -23.29 -6.47
N ILE A 942 0.44 -22.13 -5.92
CA ILE A 942 -0.44 -20.96 -5.84
C ILE A 942 -0.79 -20.44 -7.24
N GLU A 943 0.20 -20.30 -8.14
CA GLU A 943 -0.04 -19.98 -9.56
C GLU A 943 -1.07 -20.90 -10.19
N ASP A 944 -0.97 -22.21 -9.91
CA ASP A 944 -1.83 -23.22 -10.52
C ASP A 944 -3.29 -23.14 -10.06
N VAL A 945 -3.52 -22.98 -8.75
CA VAL A 945 -4.89 -22.87 -8.19
C VAL A 945 -5.54 -21.54 -8.53
N ILE A 946 -4.77 -20.44 -8.55
CA ILE A 946 -5.29 -19.12 -8.96
C ILE A 946 -5.72 -19.16 -10.42
N ALA A 947 -4.86 -19.65 -11.32
CA ALA A 947 -5.18 -19.69 -12.75
C ALA A 947 -6.39 -20.59 -13.04
N GLU A 948 -6.53 -21.71 -12.33
CA GLU A 948 -7.70 -22.59 -12.43
C GLU A 948 -8.97 -21.93 -11.89
N ALA A 949 -8.91 -21.26 -10.74
CA ALA A 949 -10.05 -20.58 -10.15
C ALA A 949 -10.56 -19.44 -11.04
N ILE A 950 -9.68 -18.58 -11.55
CA ILE A 950 -10.03 -17.49 -12.46
C ILE A 950 -10.59 -18.04 -13.78
N GLY A 951 -9.95 -19.05 -14.37
CA GLY A 951 -10.40 -19.68 -15.61
C GLY A 951 -11.75 -20.42 -15.47
N SER A 952 -12.16 -20.76 -14.25
CA SER A 952 -13.44 -21.43 -13.97
C SER A 952 -14.65 -20.47 -13.98
N VAL A 953 -14.42 -19.16 -13.84
CA VAL A 953 -15.47 -18.14 -13.86
C VAL A 953 -15.69 -17.66 -15.30
N PRO A 954 -16.85 -17.96 -15.92
CA PRO A 954 -17.05 -17.71 -17.36
C PRO A 954 -16.88 -16.24 -17.78
N GLU A 955 -17.30 -15.31 -16.93
CA GLU A 955 -17.19 -13.88 -17.20
C GLU A 955 -15.74 -13.40 -17.15
N MET A 956 -14.96 -13.79 -16.13
CA MET A 956 -13.54 -13.45 -16.01
C MET A 956 -12.73 -14.04 -17.17
N LYS A 957 -13.00 -15.30 -17.53
CA LYS A 957 -12.40 -15.95 -18.70
C LYS A 957 -12.67 -15.16 -19.99
N LYS A 958 -13.93 -14.75 -20.22
CA LYS A 958 -14.29 -13.95 -21.39
C LYS A 958 -13.51 -12.63 -21.45
N TRP A 959 -13.39 -11.92 -20.33
CA TRP A 959 -12.61 -10.67 -20.28
C TRP A 959 -11.12 -10.90 -20.51
N ASN A 960 -10.54 -11.97 -19.97
CA ASN A 960 -9.15 -12.34 -20.25
C ASN A 960 -8.93 -12.62 -21.75
N GLU A 961 -9.82 -13.38 -22.38
CA GLU A 961 -9.75 -13.67 -23.82
C GLU A 961 -9.90 -12.40 -24.66
N GLU A 962 -10.79 -11.48 -24.28
CA GLU A 962 -11.02 -10.23 -24.99
C GLU A 962 -9.81 -9.29 -24.90
N TRP A 963 -9.25 -9.09 -23.69
CA TRP A 963 -8.05 -8.28 -23.50
C TRP A 963 -6.82 -8.88 -24.17
N ALA A 964 -6.64 -10.21 -24.09
CA ALA A 964 -5.55 -10.90 -24.76
C ALA A 964 -5.57 -10.64 -26.28
N GLN A 965 -6.74 -10.66 -26.92
CA GLN A 965 -6.86 -10.40 -28.37
C GLN A 965 -6.43 -8.97 -28.75
N GLN A 966 -6.80 -7.97 -27.95
CA GLN A 966 -6.41 -6.58 -28.18
C GLN A 966 -4.90 -6.39 -27.95
N PHE A 967 -4.39 -6.94 -26.85
CA PHE A 967 -2.97 -6.90 -26.51
C PHE A 967 -2.10 -7.57 -27.57
N GLU A 968 -2.54 -8.70 -28.11
CA GLU A 968 -1.88 -9.36 -29.25
C GLU A 968 -1.92 -8.50 -30.52
N THR A 969 -3.05 -7.86 -30.82
CA THR A 969 -3.23 -7.08 -32.05
C THR A 969 -2.36 -5.82 -32.08
N TYR A 970 -2.29 -5.12 -30.96
CA TYR A 970 -1.69 -3.79 -30.88
C TYR A 970 -0.34 -3.74 -30.16
N ALA A 971 0.07 -4.78 -29.42
CA ALA A 971 1.29 -4.79 -28.62
C ALA A 971 2.17 -6.04 -28.86
N HIS A 972 1.84 -7.18 -28.22
CA HIS A 972 2.72 -8.36 -28.09
C HIS A 972 3.26 -8.87 -29.43
N LYS A 973 2.39 -9.02 -30.45
CA LYS A 973 2.77 -9.50 -31.79
C LYS A 973 3.92 -8.71 -32.42
N TRP A 974 4.04 -7.44 -32.09
CA TRP A 974 4.98 -6.52 -32.71
C TRP A 974 6.24 -6.31 -31.88
N LEU A 975 6.08 -6.23 -30.56
CA LEU A 975 7.15 -6.04 -29.59
C LEU A 975 6.95 -7.04 -28.41
N PRO A 976 7.32 -8.32 -28.58
CA PRO A 976 7.05 -9.38 -27.61
C PRO A 976 7.93 -9.35 -26.34
N LYS A 977 9.13 -8.74 -26.36
CA LYS A 977 9.95 -8.54 -25.14
C LYS A 977 9.48 -7.34 -24.32
N LEU A 978 9.01 -6.27 -24.98
CA LEU A 978 8.49 -5.08 -24.31
C LEU A 978 7.09 -5.34 -23.75
N PHE A 979 6.29 -6.12 -24.47
CA PHE A 979 4.95 -6.50 -24.07
C PHE A 979 4.85 -8.01 -23.89
N PRO A 980 5.53 -8.62 -22.90
CA PRO A 980 5.54 -10.07 -22.73
C PRO A 980 4.15 -10.59 -22.36
N ALA A 981 3.71 -11.67 -23.01
CA ALA A 981 2.43 -12.33 -22.78
C ALA A 981 2.65 -13.86 -22.71
N GLU A 982 3.14 -14.35 -21.57
CA GLU A 982 3.29 -15.78 -21.31
C GLU A 982 2.02 -16.31 -20.64
N TYR A 983 1.13 -16.89 -21.45
CA TYR A 983 -0.14 -17.44 -20.96
C TYR A 983 0.04 -18.82 -20.33
N TYR A 984 -0.24 -18.95 -19.04
CA TYR A 984 -0.38 -20.19 -18.29
C TYR A 984 -1.85 -20.41 -17.91
N LYS A 985 -2.48 -21.49 -18.37
CA LYS A 985 -3.93 -21.74 -18.21
C LYS A 985 -4.79 -20.49 -18.55
N GLU A 986 -4.45 -19.80 -19.65
CA GLU A 986 -5.14 -18.57 -20.13
C GLU A 986 -5.02 -17.34 -19.19
N MET A 987 -4.14 -17.39 -18.19
CA MET A 987 -3.77 -16.27 -17.31
C MET A 987 -2.29 -15.93 -17.45
N ILE A 988 -1.90 -14.68 -17.20
CA ILE A 988 -0.50 -14.24 -17.24
C ILE A 988 0.02 -14.16 -15.80
N ASN A 989 1.21 -14.74 -15.56
CA ASN A 989 1.94 -14.62 -14.29
C ASN A 989 3.40 -14.34 -14.56
N TYR A 990 3.93 -13.26 -13.99
CA TYR A 990 5.32 -12.88 -14.10
C TYR A 990 6.11 -13.41 -12.91
N TRP A 991 7.24 -14.04 -13.22
CA TRP A 991 8.16 -14.61 -12.23
C TRP A 991 9.39 -13.71 -12.09
N ILE A 992 9.37 -12.81 -11.10
CA ILE A 992 10.44 -11.83 -10.92
C ILE A 992 11.40 -12.32 -9.84
N GLY A 993 12.59 -12.72 -10.29
CA GLY A 993 13.63 -13.28 -9.44
C GLY A 993 14.63 -12.25 -8.92
N PHE A 994 14.90 -12.26 -7.61
CA PHE A 994 16.01 -11.52 -6.99
C PHE A 994 16.88 -12.45 -6.15
N ALA A 995 18.16 -12.12 -5.97
CA ALA A 995 18.92 -12.75 -4.87
C ALA A 995 18.34 -12.27 -3.53
N ALA A 996 18.35 -13.13 -2.52
CA ALA A 996 17.94 -12.77 -1.17
C ALA A 996 18.74 -11.55 -0.67
N ASP A 997 18.03 -10.57 -0.10
CA ASP A 997 18.60 -9.29 0.32
C ASP A 997 17.81 -8.74 1.51
N THR A 998 18.46 -8.66 2.68
CA THR A 998 17.86 -8.21 3.95
C THR A 998 17.42 -6.74 3.97
N THR A 999 17.72 -5.98 2.91
CA THR A 999 17.28 -4.60 2.69
C THR A 999 16.18 -4.48 1.64
N HIS A 1000 15.81 -5.58 0.98
CA HIS A 1000 14.78 -5.60 -0.05
C HIS A 1000 13.39 -5.23 0.52
N ARG A 1001 12.52 -4.71 -0.34
CA ARG A 1001 11.15 -4.31 0.01
C ARG A 1001 10.19 -5.49 0.17
N TYR A 1002 10.20 -6.44 -0.78
CA TYR A 1002 9.36 -7.65 -0.70
C TYR A 1002 9.85 -8.60 0.41
N PRO A 1003 8.97 -8.99 1.35
CA PRO A 1003 9.35 -9.90 2.44
C PRO A 1003 9.81 -11.30 1.97
N SER A 1004 9.33 -11.80 0.84
CA SER A 1004 9.80 -13.08 0.26
C SER A 1004 11.26 -13.04 -0.22
N ILE A 1005 11.81 -11.84 -0.45
CA ILE A 1005 13.22 -11.61 -0.80
C ILE A 1005 14.03 -11.19 0.43
N ARG A 1006 13.39 -10.42 1.33
CA ARG A 1006 14.00 -9.89 2.55
C ARG A 1006 14.19 -10.95 3.64
N PHE A 1007 13.18 -11.79 3.80
CA PHE A 1007 13.08 -12.83 4.82
C PHE A 1007 12.59 -14.15 4.19
N PRO A 1008 13.26 -14.69 3.15
CA PRO A 1008 12.83 -15.88 2.41
C PRO A 1008 12.69 -17.15 3.27
N TRP A 1009 13.30 -17.17 4.47
CA TRP A 1009 13.15 -18.26 5.42
C TRP A 1009 11.88 -18.18 6.27
N LEU A 1010 11.18 -17.04 6.27
CA LEU A 1010 9.92 -16.79 6.97
C LEU A 1010 8.76 -16.69 5.99
N THR A 1011 8.88 -15.83 4.98
CA THR A 1011 7.84 -15.61 3.97
C THR A 1011 8.21 -16.34 2.69
N SER A 1012 7.39 -17.30 2.32
CA SER A 1012 7.63 -18.16 1.16
C SER A 1012 7.06 -17.58 -0.12
N VAL A 1013 5.96 -16.82 -0.02
CA VAL A 1013 5.23 -16.26 -1.16
C VAL A 1013 4.95 -14.79 -0.89
N ALA A 1014 5.35 -13.94 -1.84
CA ALA A 1014 4.81 -12.59 -1.97
C ALA A 1014 4.20 -12.51 -3.38
N TYR A 1015 2.89 -12.34 -3.44
CA TYR A 1015 2.11 -12.31 -4.67
C TYR A 1015 1.43 -10.95 -4.80
N THR A 1016 1.56 -10.32 -5.97
CA THR A 1016 0.84 -9.09 -6.31
C THR A 1016 -0.16 -9.40 -7.41
N SER A 1017 -1.45 -9.22 -7.16
CA SER A 1017 -2.49 -9.38 -8.20
C SER A 1017 -2.73 -8.04 -8.89
N GLU A 1018 -2.80 -8.01 -10.21
CA GLU A 1018 -2.99 -6.81 -11.02
C GLU A 1018 -4.33 -6.91 -11.76
N VAL A 1019 -5.35 -6.22 -11.27
CA VAL A 1019 -6.70 -6.24 -11.84
C VAL A 1019 -6.93 -4.98 -12.68
N ALA A 1020 -7.53 -5.07 -13.87
CA ALA A 1020 -7.76 -3.91 -14.73
C ALA A 1020 -8.85 -2.98 -14.19
N ASP A 1021 -8.55 -2.24 -13.12
CA ASP A 1021 -9.50 -1.59 -12.23
C ASP A 1021 -9.26 -0.10 -11.95
N GLU A 1022 -8.19 0.53 -12.44
CA GLU A 1022 -7.85 1.89 -12.02
C GLU A 1022 -9.00 2.85 -12.31
N THR A 1023 -9.64 3.30 -11.22
CA THR A 1023 -10.91 4.03 -11.19
C THR A 1023 -12.09 3.33 -11.90
N ALA A 1024 -12.21 2.02 -11.79
CA ALA A 1024 -13.38 1.25 -12.24
C ALA A 1024 -14.66 1.69 -11.48
N GLN A 1025 -15.81 1.56 -12.16
CA GLN A 1025 -17.11 1.99 -11.64
C GLN A 1025 -18.18 0.92 -11.89
N GLY A 1026 -19.25 0.93 -11.08
CA GLY A 1026 -20.45 0.14 -11.32
C GLY A 1026 -20.22 -1.37 -11.38
N GLU A 1027 -20.92 -2.05 -12.29
CA GLU A 1027 -20.82 -3.51 -12.47
C GLU A 1027 -19.38 -3.95 -12.80
N TYR A 1028 -18.60 -3.12 -13.49
CA TYR A 1028 -17.21 -3.46 -13.81
C TYR A 1028 -16.31 -3.42 -12.57
N LEU A 1029 -16.49 -2.43 -11.68
CA LEU A 1029 -15.80 -2.40 -10.39
C LEU A 1029 -16.11 -3.65 -9.56
N ARG A 1030 -17.38 -4.07 -9.56
CA ARG A 1030 -17.79 -5.30 -8.88
C ARG A 1030 -17.10 -6.53 -9.45
N LEU A 1031 -17.02 -6.66 -10.77
CA LEU A 1031 -16.31 -7.76 -11.42
C LEU A 1031 -14.82 -7.77 -11.05
N CYS A 1032 -14.16 -6.61 -11.02
CA CYS A 1032 -12.77 -6.47 -10.58
C CYS A 1032 -12.60 -6.90 -9.11
N ALA A 1033 -13.52 -6.47 -8.23
CA ALA A 1033 -13.52 -6.86 -6.83
C ALA A 1033 -13.75 -8.38 -6.65
N GLU A 1034 -14.67 -8.97 -7.41
CA GLU A 1034 -14.90 -10.42 -7.43
C GLU A 1034 -13.66 -11.18 -7.94
N ALA A 1035 -12.89 -10.62 -8.88
CA ALA A 1035 -11.63 -11.24 -9.33
C ALA A 1035 -10.61 -11.32 -8.19
N HIS A 1036 -10.50 -10.28 -7.34
CA HIS A 1036 -9.71 -10.35 -6.10
C HIS A 1036 -10.18 -11.47 -5.17
N VAL A 1037 -11.49 -11.54 -4.91
CA VAL A 1037 -12.08 -12.57 -4.04
C VAL A 1037 -11.74 -13.98 -4.55
N VAL A 1038 -11.83 -14.24 -5.85
CA VAL A 1038 -11.60 -15.58 -6.42
C VAL A 1038 -10.15 -16.06 -6.21
N HIS A 1039 -9.14 -15.22 -6.46
CA HIS A 1039 -7.74 -15.64 -6.28
C HIS A 1039 -7.35 -15.71 -4.80
N ASP A 1040 -7.88 -14.82 -3.95
CA ASP A 1040 -7.67 -14.85 -2.51
C ASP A 1040 -8.25 -16.13 -1.90
N LEU A 1041 -9.50 -16.51 -2.25
CA LEU A 1041 -10.12 -17.75 -1.79
C LEU A 1041 -9.37 -18.99 -2.29
N ALA A 1042 -8.87 -18.99 -3.53
CA ALA A 1042 -8.07 -20.10 -4.05
C ALA A 1042 -6.77 -20.29 -3.26
N THR A 1043 -6.14 -19.17 -2.84
CA THR A 1043 -4.95 -19.19 -1.98
C THR A 1043 -5.29 -19.69 -0.57
N ILE A 1044 -6.37 -19.18 0.04
CA ILE A 1044 -6.85 -19.61 1.36
C ILE A 1044 -7.18 -21.10 1.37
N ASP A 1045 -7.89 -21.60 0.36
CA ASP A 1045 -8.23 -23.03 0.23
C ASP A 1045 -6.95 -23.90 0.21
N LEU A 1046 -5.94 -23.50 -0.57
CA LEU A 1046 -4.66 -24.19 -0.63
C LEU A 1046 -3.96 -24.20 0.74
N LEU A 1047 -4.01 -23.09 1.47
CA LEU A 1047 -3.40 -22.97 2.81
C LEU A 1047 -4.12 -23.83 3.85
N LEU A 1048 -5.44 -23.95 3.77
CA LEU A 1048 -6.23 -24.81 4.66
C LEU A 1048 -5.94 -26.30 4.44
N GLU A 1049 -5.58 -26.69 3.22
CA GLU A 1049 -5.17 -28.07 2.88
C GLU A 1049 -3.67 -28.31 3.08
N ALA A 1050 -2.88 -27.25 3.30
CA ALA A 1050 -1.43 -27.35 3.41
C ALA A 1050 -0.99 -28.10 4.69
N THR A 1051 0.13 -28.79 4.55
CA THR A 1051 0.74 -29.58 5.62
C THR A 1051 2.00 -28.90 6.14
N SER A 1052 2.11 -28.75 7.47
CA SER A 1052 3.30 -28.20 8.14
C SER A 1052 4.21 -29.32 8.64
N LEU A 1053 5.51 -29.21 8.35
CA LEU A 1053 6.52 -30.12 8.90
C LEU A 1053 7.15 -29.56 10.18
N TYR A 1054 7.73 -30.45 11.00
CA TYR A 1054 8.28 -30.08 12.29
C TYR A 1054 9.62 -30.76 12.55
N GLN A 1055 10.52 -30.02 13.20
CA GLN A 1055 11.67 -30.57 13.90
C GLN A 1055 11.35 -30.61 15.40
N THR A 1056 11.34 -31.82 15.97
CA THR A 1056 10.91 -32.03 17.35
C THR A 1056 11.93 -32.81 18.17
N SER A 1057 12.10 -32.43 19.43
CA SER A 1057 12.77 -33.22 20.46
C SER A 1057 11.82 -33.42 21.64
N ALA A 1058 11.83 -34.61 22.23
CA ALA A 1058 11.10 -34.89 23.47
C ALA A 1058 11.97 -35.78 24.36
N VAL A 1059 12.90 -35.15 25.08
CA VAL A 1059 13.65 -35.79 26.16
C VAL A 1059 13.24 -35.11 27.46
N PHE A 1060 12.66 -35.88 28.38
CA PHE A 1060 12.35 -35.41 29.72
C PHE A 1060 12.67 -36.52 30.72
N THR A 1061 13.78 -36.34 31.44
CA THR A 1061 14.25 -37.24 32.49
C THR A 1061 14.79 -36.43 33.67
N SER A 1062 15.13 -37.10 34.77
CA SER A 1062 15.82 -36.46 35.89
C SER A 1062 17.21 -35.91 35.54
N GLU A 1063 17.86 -36.41 34.48
CA GLU A 1063 19.23 -36.04 34.09
C GLU A 1063 19.29 -35.04 32.93
N GLU A 1064 18.30 -35.08 32.03
CA GLU A 1064 18.27 -34.27 30.80
C GLU A 1064 16.85 -33.79 30.47
N ILE A 1065 16.73 -32.51 30.10
CA ILE A 1065 15.52 -31.91 29.52
C ILE A 1065 15.88 -31.32 28.16
N ASN A 1066 15.26 -31.82 27.10
CA ASN A 1066 15.38 -31.28 25.77
C ASN A 1066 14.06 -31.50 25.01
N ILE A 1067 13.15 -30.54 25.17
CA ILE A 1067 11.84 -30.51 24.54
C ILE A 1067 11.87 -29.38 23.51
N SER A 1068 11.62 -29.66 22.25
CA SER A 1068 11.52 -28.64 21.21
C SER A 1068 10.44 -29.01 20.19
N TYR A 1069 9.79 -27.99 19.65
CA TYR A 1069 8.74 -28.13 18.66
C TYR A 1069 8.80 -26.93 17.71
N THR A 1070 9.65 -27.03 16.70
CA THR A 1070 9.92 -25.97 15.73
C THR A 1070 9.29 -26.34 14.40
N ARG A 1071 8.47 -25.45 13.83
CA ARG A 1071 7.91 -25.63 12.48
C ARG A 1071 9.00 -25.42 11.44
N LEU A 1072 9.04 -26.28 10.43
CA LEU A 1072 9.88 -26.10 9.24
C LEU A 1072 9.10 -25.33 8.17
N ARG A 1073 9.77 -24.42 7.46
CA ARG A 1073 9.22 -23.63 6.36
C ARG A 1073 9.93 -23.98 5.04
N PRO A 1074 9.27 -23.89 3.87
CA PRO A 1074 7.85 -23.56 3.66
C PRO A 1074 6.91 -24.68 4.12
N ILE A 1075 5.62 -24.36 4.23
CA ILE A 1075 4.54 -25.36 4.27
C ILE A 1075 4.49 -26.16 2.95
N ILE A 1076 3.87 -27.34 2.99
CA ILE A 1076 3.71 -28.22 1.82
C ILE A 1076 2.26 -28.15 1.36
N ALA A 1077 2.04 -27.58 0.17
CA ALA A 1077 0.77 -27.70 -0.53
C ALA A 1077 0.59 -29.15 -1.04
N SER A 1078 -0.57 -29.76 -0.76
CA SER A 1078 -0.94 -31.07 -1.33
C SER A 1078 -1.12 -30.99 -2.84
N SER A 1079 -0.96 -32.16 -3.50
CA SER A 1079 -0.93 -32.29 -4.96
C SER A 1079 -2.26 -32.02 -5.61
#